data_AF-A0A9D4NVN7-F1
#
_entry.id   AF-A0A9D4NVN7-F1
#
_cell.length_a   1.000
_cell.length_b   1.000
_cell.length_c   1.000
_cell.angle_alpha   90.00
_cell.angle_beta   90.00
_cell.angle_gamma   90.00
#
_symmetry.space_group_name_H-M   'P 1'
#
loop_
_entity.id
_entity.type
_entity.pdbx_description
1 polymer ?
#
loop_
_entity_poly.entity_id
_entity_poly.type
_entity_poly.pdbx_seq_one_letter_code
_entity_poly.pdbx_strand_id
1 'polypeptide(L)'
;MLSNNISARINMIVMGNGAMMQPSVIVTTDKINYLFNCGEGTQRMIIEHNKFLKLGKLHNVFFTGTTYENWSGFFGLILTVADIKNQLKFYGSSKFEQIIQMYRQFLQSASKVELQHIVTDNSDAVIDLIDDDDFLIRSLSYKESTAYIVIAKDKIGRLLIDKCKQLNIPPGPKFAALKNGQTIEIDDRIIQPGDVLGPPEPGAAIVILECPQFDYLNDFYRKVKNFTPYVHGKQIELVVHMTPATIVSDSNYQQWIKTFDSNVKHLILNENSGYDLGLISSTELQIKLNLLDNEIFPLLPERQSSGENVDFECQKIIENVPNLFTYQIRPRRKFEILDSNCRYLNSGKIQEEILEQTEFKNRLDEYKSMAITNQQQSYPNVIFLGTGSSSPGKQRNTSGILVNVNTERSILLDCGESTLLQMKRFFGHDHYHREIGRIDAIFISHYHADHHFGLVKLIKERLKLSTKPIWVIAPYSILSFLDYFAINFENISNGYRGIACETLLFDKLTKKLNQNEEKQELLRQLVINEIATVLVPHCFESYGIILEIFGKKLAYSGDSMYSDSFDHIAQNCDMIIHEATMNDDLWQEAEYKRHSTISQAINVGRRIGAHYTVLTHFSQRYAKIAPITLIDDKSLASYIEKQVVIAFDFMQISFTNLARAARLKYPLEVLFDEEIQRMQDVVTKRNNKRKLLEEFS
;
A
#
# COMPACT_ATOMS: atom_id res chain seq x y z
N MET A 1 -8.69 -38.85 9.35
CA MET A 1 -8.68 -38.79 10.83
C MET A 1 -8.76 -37.33 11.23
N LEU A 2 -9.54 -36.97 12.25
CA LEU A 2 -9.61 -35.59 12.73
C LEU A 2 -8.26 -35.22 13.38
N SER A 3 -7.71 -34.05 13.05
CA SER A 3 -6.43 -33.58 13.59
C SER A 3 -6.66 -32.74 14.85
N ASN A 4 -5.85 -32.98 15.88
CA ASN A 4 -5.84 -32.17 17.10
C ASN A 4 -5.16 -30.82 16.92
N ASN A 5 -4.46 -30.64 15.80
CA ASN A 5 -3.71 -29.45 15.46
C ASN A 5 -4.58 -28.40 14.74
N ILE A 6 -5.88 -28.60 14.61
CA ILE A 6 -6.78 -27.64 13.97
C ILE A 6 -6.88 -26.36 14.79
N SER A 7 -6.71 -25.23 14.12
CA SER A 7 -6.74 -23.88 14.66
C SER A 7 -8.06 -23.58 15.35
N ALA A 8 -7.96 -22.90 16.49
CA ALA A 8 -9.10 -22.52 17.29
C ALA A 8 -9.81 -21.31 16.69
N ARG A 9 -9.09 -20.47 15.96
CA ARG A 9 -9.62 -19.29 15.25
C ARG A 9 -9.41 -19.46 13.76
N ILE A 10 -10.48 -19.19 13.02
CA ILE A 10 -10.47 -19.14 11.56
C ILE A 10 -11.36 -17.98 11.14
N ASN A 11 -10.79 -17.01 10.43
CA ASN A 11 -11.48 -15.83 9.94
C ASN A 11 -11.23 -15.64 8.45
N MET A 12 -12.22 -15.14 7.72
CA MET A 12 -12.03 -14.47 6.44
C MET A 12 -12.19 -12.97 6.66
N ILE A 13 -11.22 -12.17 6.25
CA ILE A 13 -11.16 -10.73 6.47
C ILE A 13 -11.05 -10.04 5.11
N VAL A 14 -11.91 -9.06 4.84
CA VAL A 14 -11.84 -8.22 3.64
C VAL A 14 -10.65 -7.26 3.76
N MET A 15 -9.73 -7.34 2.80
CA MET A 15 -8.53 -6.50 2.74
C MET A 15 -8.73 -5.29 1.81
N GLY A 16 -9.44 -5.51 0.71
CA GLY A 16 -9.90 -4.48 -0.20
C GLY A 16 -11.34 -4.78 -0.60
N ASN A 17 -12.23 -3.81 -0.41
CA ASN A 17 -13.66 -3.94 -0.70
C ASN A 17 -14.06 -3.64 -2.16
N GLY A 18 -13.12 -3.18 -2.98
CA GLY A 18 -13.33 -2.86 -4.39
C GLY A 18 -13.55 -1.37 -4.71
N ALA A 19 -13.81 -0.52 -3.72
CA ALA A 19 -14.04 0.91 -3.95
C ALA A 19 -12.72 1.71 -4.06
N MET A 20 -11.92 1.63 -2.99
CA MET A 20 -10.60 2.28 -2.92
C MET A 20 -9.48 1.34 -3.30
N MET A 21 -9.45 0.20 -2.60
CA MET A 21 -8.50 -0.87 -2.80
C MET A 21 -9.17 -1.99 -3.58
N GLN A 22 -8.39 -2.65 -4.43
CA GLN A 22 -8.91 -3.73 -5.27
C GLN A 22 -9.44 -4.90 -4.43
N PRO A 23 -10.49 -5.60 -4.91
CA PRO A 23 -11.08 -6.71 -4.19
C PRO A 23 -10.04 -7.74 -3.77
N SER A 24 -9.90 -7.94 -2.46
CA SER A 24 -8.98 -8.92 -1.87
C SER A 24 -9.47 -9.35 -0.50
N VAL A 25 -9.20 -10.60 -0.14
CA VAL A 25 -9.54 -11.16 1.17
C VAL A 25 -8.38 -11.98 1.71
N ILE A 26 -8.25 -12.03 3.03
CA ILE A 26 -7.28 -12.89 3.70
C ILE A 26 -8.04 -13.88 4.59
N VAL A 27 -7.81 -15.16 4.37
CA VAL A 27 -8.24 -16.23 5.28
C VAL A 27 -7.10 -16.46 6.27
N THR A 28 -7.37 -16.35 7.56
CA THR A 28 -6.35 -16.41 8.61
C THR A 28 -6.70 -17.45 9.67
N THR A 29 -5.67 -18.14 10.14
CA THR A 29 -5.75 -19.05 11.28
C THR A 29 -4.79 -18.61 12.39
N ASP A 30 -4.77 -19.35 13.50
CA ASP A 30 -3.78 -19.13 14.56
C ASP A 30 -2.35 -19.34 14.06
N LYS A 31 -2.17 -20.01 12.92
CA LYS A 31 -0.87 -20.43 12.38
C LYS A 31 -0.49 -19.71 11.08
N ILE A 32 -1.37 -19.70 10.09
CA ILE A 32 -1.06 -19.34 8.70
C ILE A 32 -2.10 -18.37 8.15
N ASN A 33 -1.65 -17.50 7.24
CA ASN A 33 -2.49 -16.63 6.43
C ASN A 33 -2.47 -17.03 4.95
N TYR A 34 -3.64 -16.97 4.32
CA TYR A 34 -3.89 -17.27 2.90
C TYR A 34 -4.53 -16.03 2.27
N LEU A 35 -3.79 -15.31 1.44
CA LEU A 35 -4.24 -14.08 0.80
C LEU A 35 -4.83 -14.40 -0.58
N PHE A 36 -6.01 -13.87 -0.90
CA PHE A 36 -6.66 -14.00 -2.21
C PHE A 36 -6.72 -12.62 -2.87
N ASN A 37 -6.04 -12.49 -4.00
CA ASN A 37 -5.63 -11.26 -4.68
C ASN A 37 -4.75 -10.33 -3.83
N CYS A 38 -3.93 -9.54 -4.50
CA CYS A 38 -3.01 -8.58 -3.91
C CYS A 38 -2.90 -7.34 -4.79
N GLY A 39 -3.89 -6.46 -4.71
CA GLY A 39 -3.85 -5.15 -5.37
C GLY A 39 -3.00 -4.14 -4.60
N GLU A 40 -2.71 -2.99 -5.22
CA GLU A 40 -1.95 -1.90 -4.60
C GLU A 40 -2.47 -1.55 -3.19
N GLY A 41 -1.55 -1.38 -2.25
CA GLY A 41 -1.81 -0.99 -0.87
C GLY A 41 -2.12 -2.17 0.07
N THR A 42 -2.24 -3.40 -0.43
CA THR A 42 -2.56 -4.60 0.39
C THR A 42 -1.53 -4.80 1.50
N GLN A 43 -0.23 -4.72 1.20
CA GLN A 43 0.84 -4.83 2.19
C GLN A 43 0.78 -3.71 3.22
N ARG A 44 0.43 -2.48 2.82
CA ARG A 44 0.27 -1.34 3.72
C ARG A 44 -0.88 -1.57 4.71
N MET A 45 -1.99 -2.15 4.25
CA MET A 45 -3.11 -2.56 5.11
C MET A 45 -2.71 -3.63 6.12
N ILE A 46 -1.91 -4.62 5.73
CA ILE A 46 -1.41 -5.65 6.66
C ILE A 46 -0.51 -5.01 7.72
N ILE A 47 0.38 -4.09 7.34
CA ILE A 47 1.27 -3.36 8.26
C ILE A 47 0.44 -2.52 9.24
N GLU A 48 -0.55 -1.77 8.74
CA GLU A 48 -1.47 -0.95 9.54
C GLU A 48 -2.12 -1.78 10.65
N HIS A 49 -2.70 -2.91 10.27
CA HIS A 49 -3.51 -3.78 11.12
C HIS A 49 -2.73 -4.98 11.68
N ASN A 50 -1.44 -4.77 12.00
CA ASN A 50 -0.56 -5.85 12.43
C ASN A 50 -1.03 -6.58 13.71
N LYS A 51 -1.96 -6.00 14.48
CA LYS A 51 -2.60 -6.62 15.65
C LYS A 51 -3.41 -7.86 15.26
N PHE A 52 -4.01 -7.85 14.07
CA PHE A 52 -4.82 -8.94 13.54
C PHE A 52 -4.07 -9.75 12.47
N LEU A 53 -3.22 -9.09 11.68
CA LEU A 53 -2.59 -9.68 10.50
C LEU A 53 -1.06 -9.62 10.62
N LYS A 54 -0.40 -10.77 10.71
CA LYS A 54 1.07 -10.84 10.76
C LYS A 54 1.62 -11.23 9.38
N LEU A 55 2.47 -10.38 8.78
CA LEU A 55 3.20 -10.70 7.55
C LEU A 55 4.03 -11.99 7.69
N GLY A 56 4.62 -12.23 8.86
CA GLY A 56 5.38 -13.47 9.12
C GLY A 56 4.56 -14.77 9.08
N LYS A 57 3.22 -14.69 9.05
CA LYS A 57 2.33 -15.86 8.85
C LYS A 57 1.84 -16.00 7.40
N LEU A 58 2.16 -15.04 6.53
CA LEU A 58 1.73 -15.06 5.14
C LEU A 58 2.69 -15.92 4.32
N HIS A 59 2.20 -17.06 3.85
CA HIS A 59 2.97 -18.01 3.04
C HIS A 59 2.33 -18.29 1.68
N ASN A 60 1.03 -18.06 1.54
CA ASN A 60 0.26 -18.44 0.35
C ASN A 60 -0.52 -17.23 -0.19
N VAL A 61 -0.33 -16.92 -1.46
CA VAL A 61 -1.07 -15.88 -2.19
C VAL A 61 -1.75 -16.50 -3.41
N PHE A 62 -3.06 -16.35 -3.53
CA PHE A 62 -3.88 -16.94 -4.59
C PHE A 62 -4.45 -15.85 -5.48
N PHE A 63 -4.28 -15.95 -6.79
CA PHE A 63 -4.80 -14.98 -7.75
C PHE A 63 -6.03 -15.51 -8.47
N THR A 64 -7.13 -14.77 -8.42
CA THR A 64 -8.39 -15.13 -9.11
C THR A 64 -8.36 -14.82 -10.60
N GLY A 65 -7.46 -13.95 -11.05
CA GLY A 65 -7.31 -13.53 -12.43
C GLY A 65 -5.90 -12.99 -12.71
N THR A 66 -5.62 -12.71 -13.98
CA THR A 66 -4.32 -12.26 -14.50
C THR A 66 -4.24 -10.74 -14.72
N THR A 67 -5.31 -10.01 -14.43
CA THR A 67 -5.34 -8.56 -14.65
C THR A 67 -4.48 -7.86 -13.62
N TYR A 68 -3.94 -6.70 -13.98
CA TYR A 68 -3.11 -5.86 -13.10
C TYR A 68 -3.77 -5.57 -11.74
N GLU A 69 -5.11 -5.51 -11.68
CA GLU A 69 -5.84 -5.27 -10.43
C GLU A 69 -5.73 -6.43 -9.44
N ASN A 70 -5.54 -7.66 -9.93
CA ASN A 70 -5.41 -8.85 -9.09
C ASN A 70 -4.05 -8.93 -8.37
N TRP A 71 -2.99 -8.34 -8.92
CA TRP A 71 -1.61 -8.61 -8.47
C TRP A 71 -0.70 -7.38 -8.35
N SER A 72 -1.16 -6.18 -8.66
CA SER A 72 -0.34 -4.95 -8.64
C SER A 72 0.41 -4.67 -7.33
N GLY A 73 -0.15 -5.03 -6.17
CA GLY A 73 0.52 -4.90 -4.86
C GLY A 73 1.42 -6.07 -4.49
N PHE A 74 1.42 -7.16 -5.27
CA PHE A 74 2.18 -8.37 -4.98
C PHE A 74 3.69 -8.12 -4.96
N PHE A 75 4.18 -7.28 -5.86
CA PHE A 75 5.61 -6.99 -5.96
C PHE A 75 6.11 -6.12 -4.80
N GLY A 76 5.32 -5.13 -4.37
CA GLY A 76 5.59 -4.40 -3.13
C GLY A 76 5.54 -5.30 -1.89
N LEU A 77 4.59 -6.26 -1.87
CA LEU A 77 4.52 -7.28 -0.82
C LEU A 77 5.77 -8.17 -0.80
N ILE A 78 6.28 -8.63 -1.95
CA ILE A 78 7.50 -9.44 -2.05
C ILE A 78 8.69 -8.69 -1.43
N LEU A 79 8.87 -7.42 -1.78
CA LEU A 79 9.97 -6.60 -1.23
C LEU A 79 9.86 -6.48 0.29
N THR A 80 8.65 -6.26 0.81
CA THR A 80 8.40 -6.20 2.26
C THR A 80 8.66 -7.55 2.94
N VAL A 81 8.28 -8.66 2.31
CA VAL A 81 8.50 -10.02 2.82
C VAL A 81 9.98 -10.41 2.81
N ALA A 82 10.75 -9.91 1.83
CA ALA A 82 12.19 -10.13 1.72
C ALA A 82 12.95 -9.65 2.97
N ASP A 83 12.49 -8.55 3.58
CA ASP A 83 13.12 -7.99 4.77
C ASP A 83 12.92 -8.85 6.03
N ILE A 84 11.85 -9.66 6.07
CA ILE A 84 11.57 -10.59 7.18
C ILE A 84 12.02 -12.03 6.91
N LYS A 85 12.68 -12.29 5.76
CA LYS A 85 13.22 -13.60 5.35
C LYS A 85 12.20 -14.75 5.36
N ASN A 86 10.97 -14.46 4.92
CA ASN A 86 9.93 -15.49 4.81
C ASN A 86 9.90 -16.10 3.39
N GLN A 87 9.38 -17.32 3.26
CA GLN A 87 9.10 -17.97 1.97
C GLN A 87 7.67 -17.68 1.52
N LEU A 88 7.47 -17.50 0.21
CA LEU A 88 6.17 -17.16 -0.36
C LEU A 88 5.84 -18.08 -1.55
N LYS A 89 4.74 -18.81 -1.43
CA LYS A 89 4.11 -19.54 -2.53
C LYS A 89 3.00 -18.70 -3.13
N PHE A 90 2.91 -18.69 -4.44
CA PHE A 90 1.81 -18.04 -5.14
C PHE A 90 1.15 -18.99 -6.12
N TYR A 91 -0.17 -18.84 -6.24
CA TYR A 91 -1.05 -19.73 -6.97
C TYR A 91 -1.80 -18.91 -8.01
N GLY A 92 -1.69 -19.30 -9.28
CA GLY A 92 -2.33 -18.57 -10.38
C GLY A 92 -2.18 -19.32 -11.69
N SER A 93 -2.69 -18.73 -12.77
CA SER A 93 -2.53 -19.33 -14.09
C SER A 93 -1.08 -19.31 -14.55
N SER A 94 -0.74 -20.18 -15.50
CA SER A 94 0.57 -20.24 -16.16
C SER A 94 1.07 -18.88 -16.70
N LYS A 95 0.17 -17.95 -17.06
CA LYS A 95 0.52 -16.59 -17.49
C LYS A 95 1.26 -15.77 -16.43
N PHE A 96 1.07 -16.04 -15.15
CA PHE A 96 1.76 -15.32 -14.08
C PHE A 96 3.28 -15.47 -14.14
N GLU A 97 3.81 -16.56 -14.70
CA GLU A 97 5.26 -16.74 -14.84
C GLU A 97 5.88 -15.63 -15.68
N GLN A 98 5.21 -15.23 -16.77
CA GLN A 98 5.66 -14.15 -17.64
C GLN A 98 5.61 -12.80 -16.91
N ILE A 99 4.58 -12.58 -16.08
CA ILE A 99 4.44 -11.36 -15.25
C ILE A 99 5.62 -11.28 -14.26
N ILE A 100 5.91 -12.37 -13.53
CA ILE A 100 7.04 -12.41 -12.59
C ILE A 100 8.37 -12.18 -13.30
N GLN A 101 8.58 -12.81 -14.45
CA GLN A 101 9.82 -12.64 -15.24
C GLN A 101 10.04 -11.18 -15.64
N MET A 102 8.98 -10.49 -16.08
CA MET A 102 9.04 -9.07 -16.47
C MET A 102 9.41 -8.16 -15.29
N TYR A 103 8.83 -8.38 -14.10
CA TYR A 103 9.11 -7.54 -12.93
C TYR A 103 10.41 -7.88 -12.21
N ARG A 104 11.01 -9.05 -12.48
CA ARG A 104 12.21 -9.53 -11.78
C ARG A 104 13.37 -8.54 -11.78
N GLN A 105 13.51 -7.76 -12.86
CA GLN A 105 14.54 -6.72 -12.97
C GLN A 105 14.43 -5.60 -11.92
N PHE A 106 13.22 -5.32 -11.42
CA PHE A 106 12.96 -4.30 -10.39
C PHE A 106 13.01 -4.86 -8.96
N LEU A 107 13.23 -6.17 -8.82
CA LEU A 107 13.11 -6.91 -7.56
C LEU A 107 14.48 -7.41 -7.04
N GLN A 108 15.54 -6.62 -7.19
CA GLN A 108 16.90 -7.07 -6.83
C GLN A 108 17.01 -7.57 -5.37
N SER A 109 16.30 -6.92 -4.44
CA SER A 109 16.21 -7.32 -3.02
C SER A 109 15.35 -8.58 -2.78
N ALA A 110 14.49 -8.97 -3.72
CA ALA A 110 13.63 -10.15 -3.62
C ALA A 110 14.38 -11.47 -3.82
N SER A 111 15.67 -11.44 -4.21
CA SER A 111 16.54 -12.62 -4.22
C SER A 111 16.61 -13.35 -2.87
N LYS A 112 16.21 -12.69 -1.78
CA LYS A 112 16.08 -13.26 -0.42
C LYS A 112 14.79 -14.04 -0.19
N VAL A 113 13.82 -13.97 -1.09
CA VAL A 113 12.53 -14.67 -1.00
C VAL A 113 12.54 -15.84 -1.95
N GLU A 114 12.31 -17.03 -1.43
CA GLU A 114 12.00 -18.19 -2.26
C GLU A 114 10.57 -18.05 -2.78
N LEU A 115 10.45 -17.80 -4.08
CA LEU A 115 9.18 -17.69 -4.79
C LEU A 115 8.88 -19.00 -5.49
N GLN A 116 7.78 -19.64 -5.12
CA GLN A 116 7.30 -20.85 -5.79
C GLN A 116 5.95 -20.59 -6.46
N HIS A 117 5.89 -20.74 -7.78
CA HIS A 117 4.64 -20.70 -8.54
C HIS A 117 3.96 -22.07 -8.52
N ILE A 118 2.65 -22.08 -8.26
CA ILE A 118 1.80 -23.25 -8.40
C ILE A 118 0.71 -22.93 -9.41
N VAL A 119 0.78 -23.59 -10.55
CA VAL A 119 -0.10 -23.40 -11.70
C VAL A 119 -1.51 -23.93 -11.37
N THR A 120 -2.54 -23.13 -11.60
CA THR A 120 -3.94 -23.47 -11.28
C THR A 120 -4.79 -23.80 -12.51
N ASP A 121 -4.38 -23.40 -13.71
CA ASP A 121 -5.10 -23.62 -14.96
C ASP A 121 -4.97 -25.07 -15.43
N ASN A 122 -5.98 -25.88 -15.11
CA ASN A 122 -6.26 -27.15 -15.76
C ASN A 122 -7.66 -27.07 -16.37
N SER A 123 -7.77 -27.34 -17.67
CA SER A 123 -8.97 -27.03 -18.45
C SER A 123 -10.21 -27.78 -17.95
N ASP A 124 -10.10 -28.95 -17.31
CA ASP A 124 -11.25 -29.83 -17.10
C ASP A 124 -11.40 -30.46 -15.71
N ALA A 125 -10.49 -30.19 -14.76
CA ALA A 125 -10.54 -30.79 -13.43
C ALA A 125 -10.35 -29.77 -12.29
N VAL A 126 -11.00 -30.05 -11.16
CA VAL A 126 -10.67 -29.39 -9.89
C VAL A 126 -9.31 -29.91 -9.40
N ILE A 127 -8.47 -29.01 -8.90
CA ILE A 127 -7.13 -29.34 -8.40
C ILE A 127 -7.08 -29.12 -6.89
N ASP A 128 -6.52 -30.08 -6.16
CA ASP A 128 -6.21 -29.94 -4.73
C ASP A 128 -4.88 -29.22 -4.60
N LEU A 129 -4.90 -27.99 -4.08
CA LEU A 129 -3.72 -27.10 -3.99
C LEU A 129 -3.04 -27.17 -2.62
N ILE A 130 -3.85 -27.21 -1.55
CA ILE A 130 -3.38 -27.30 -0.17
C ILE A 130 -4.26 -28.33 0.54
N ASP A 131 -3.61 -29.21 1.30
CA ASP A 131 -4.26 -30.13 2.24
C ASP A 131 -3.45 -30.11 3.56
N ASP A 132 -3.71 -29.11 4.40
CA ASP A 132 -3.02 -28.93 5.69
C ASP A 132 -3.93 -29.26 6.88
N ASP A 133 -3.49 -29.01 8.12
CA ASP A 133 -4.32 -29.31 9.30
C ASP A 133 -5.69 -28.61 9.25
N ASP A 134 -5.75 -27.36 8.78
CA ASP A 134 -6.90 -26.48 8.88
C ASP A 134 -7.80 -26.57 7.65
N PHE A 135 -7.22 -26.67 6.45
CA PHE A 135 -7.93 -26.51 5.19
C PHE A 135 -7.58 -27.57 4.14
N LEU A 136 -8.59 -27.88 3.33
CA LEU A 136 -8.42 -28.31 1.95
C LEU A 136 -8.75 -27.10 1.05
N ILE A 137 -7.80 -26.62 0.26
CA ILE A 137 -8.00 -25.53 -0.72
C ILE A 137 -7.89 -26.10 -2.12
N ARG A 138 -8.90 -25.81 -2.95
CA ARG A 138 -9.01 -26.32 -4.31
C ARG A 138 -9.16 -25.18 -5.32
N SER A 139 -8.70 -25.37 -6.55
CA SER A 139 -8.97 -24.48 -7.67
C SER A 139 -9.92 -25.09 -8.69
N LEU A 140 -10.73 -24.23 -9.30
CA LEU A 140 -11.52 -24.51 -10.48
C LEU A 140 -11.35 -23.35 -11.47
N SER A 141 -10.64 -23.59 -12.57
CA SER A 141 -10.34 -22.56 -13.55
C SER A 141 -11.37 -22.50 -14.68
N TYR A 142 -11.58 -21.28 -15.19
CA TYR A 142 -12.43 -20.96 -16.33
C TYR A 142 -11.81 -19.78 -17.07
N LYS A 143 -11.54 -19.97 -18.37
CA LYS A 143 -10.74 -19.06 -19.19
C LYS A 143 -9.42 -18.73 -18.48
N GLU A 144 -9.18 -17.48 -18.12
CA GLU A 144 -7.97 -17.02 -17.41
C GLU A 144 -8.24 -16.69 -15.93
N SER A 145 -9.43 -17.02 -15.44
CA SER A 145 -9.84 -16.83 -14.05
C SER A 145 -9.88 -18.16 -13.29
N THR A 146 -9.77 -18.08 -11.97
CA THR A 146 -9.81 -19.23 -11.08
C THR A 146 -10.71 -18.94 -9.88
N ALA A 147 -11.68 -19.82 -9.64
CA ALA A 147 -12.40 -19.87 -8.37
C ALA A 147 -11.63 -20.76 -7.38
N TYR A 148 -11.57 -20.32 -6.13
CA TYR A 148 -10.99 -21.07 -5.03
C TYR A 148 -12.06 -21.57 -4.08
N ILE A 149 -11.97 -22.84 -3.69
CA ILE A 149 -12.90 -23.49 -2.76
C ILE A 149 -12.09 -23.80 -1.50
N VAL A 150 -12.34 -23.05 -0.44
CA VAL A 150 -11.64 -23.14 0.84
C VAL A 150 -12.50 -23.93 1.81
N ILE A 151 -12.08 -25.15 2.14
CA ILE A 151 -12.85 -26.09 2.95
C ILE A 151 -12.17 -26.23 4.32
N ALA A 152 -12.76 -25.64 5.35
CA ALA A 152 -12.29 -25.85 6.71
C ALA A 152 -12.57 -27.30 7.15
N LYS A 153 -11.55 -27.98 7.70
CA LYS A 153 -11.66 -29.34 8.22
C LYS A 153 -12.38 -29.35 9.57
N ASP A 154 -13.09 -30.44 9.89
CA ASP A 154 -13.80 -30.59 11.16
C ASP A 154 -12.84 -30.60 12.34
N LYS A 155 -13.17 -29.87 13.40
CA LYS A 155 -12.36 -29.83 14.62
C LYS A 155 -12.91 -30.82 15.64
N ILE A 156 -12.01 -31.54 16.29
CA ILE A 156 -12.35 -32.47 17.37
C ILE A 156 -13.07 -31.70 18.49
N GLY A 157 -14.11 -32.31 19.05
CA GLY A 157 -14.87 -31.70 20.14
C GLY A 157 -14.00 -31.41 21.35
N ARG A 158 -14.38 -30.36 22.09
CA ARG A 158 -13.64 -29.96 23.30
C ARG A 158 -13.62 -31.09 24.34
N LEU A 159 -12.52 -31.20 25.08
CA LEU A 159 -12.43 -32.10 26.22
C LEU A 159 -13.35 -31.61 27.35
N LEU A 160 -14.25 -32.48 27.78
CA LEU A 160 -15.20 -32.23 28.86
C LEU A 160 -14.49 -32.48 30.19
N ILE A 161 -13.84 -31.43 30.72
CA ILE A 161 -13.02 -31.50 31.94
C ILE A 161 -13.77 -32.11 33.12
N ASP A 162 -15.07 -31.82 33.25
CA ASP A 162 -15.87 -32.38 34.34
C ASP A 162 -16.05 -33.90 34.22
N LYS A 163 -16.24 -34.42 33.00
CA LYS A 163 -16.25 -35.88 32.76
C LYS A 163 -14.88 -36.51 33.01
N CYS A 164 -13.80 -35.84 32.61
CA CYS A 164 -12.44 -36.31 32.91
C CYS A 164 -12.19 -36.41 34.41
N LYS A 165 -12.66 -35.44 35.20
CA LYS A 165 -12.59 -35.47 36.67
C LYS A 165 -13.43 -36.61 37.25
N GLN A 166 -14.65 -36.80 36.76
CA GLN A 166 -15.53 -37.91 37.20
C GLN A 166 -14.91 -39.30 36.93
N LEU A 167 -14.15 -39.43 35.84
CA LEU A 167 -13.48 -40.65 35.45
C LEU A 167 -12.04 -40.75 36.01
N ASN A 168 -11.63 -39.88 36.93
CA ASN A 168 -10.29 -39.83 37.54
C ASN A 168 -9.14 -39.80 36.51
N ILE A 169 -9.35 -39.13 35.38
CA ILE A 169 -8.34 -39.02 34.33
C ILE A 169 -7.32 -37.94 34.74
N PRO A 170 -6.04 -38.29 34.95
CA PRO A 170 -5.03 -37.30 35.29
C PRO A 170 -4.77 -36.36 34.09
N PRO A 171 -4.61 -35.05 34.32
CA PRO A 171 -4.25 -34.11 33.27
C PRO A 171 -2.87 -34.44 32.69
N GLY A 172 -2.63 -34.01 31.45
CA GLY A 172 -1.35 -34.20 30.76
C GLY A 172 -1.43 -35.27 29.65
N PRO A 173 -0.49 -36.23 29.56
CA PRO A 173 -0.39 -37.14 28.41
C PRO A 173 -1.67 -37.92 28.09
N LYS A 174 -2.43 -38.33 29.10
CA LYS A 174 -3.69 -39.07 28.92
C LYS A 174 -4.79 -38.21 28.27
N PHE A 175 -4.83 -36.90 28.53
CA PHE A 175 -5.74 -35.97 27.83
C PHE A 175 -5.36 -35.83 26.35
N ALA A 176 -4.06 -35.74 26.07
CA ALA A 176 -3.57 -35.64 24.69
C ALA A 176 -3.89 -36.93 23.90
N ALA A 177 -3.68 -38.10 24.49
CA ALA A 177 -4.01 -39.39 23.91
C ALA A 177 -5.50 -39.47 23.53
N LEU A 178 -6.41 -39.17 24.48
CA LEU A 178 -7.86 -39.15 24.22
C LEU A 178 -8.25 -38.17 23.11
N LYS A 179 -7.71 -36.95 23.14
CA LYS A 179 -7.97 -35.99 22.07
C LYS A 179 -7.39 -36.42 20.72
N ASN A 180 -6.31 -37.19 20.69
CA ASN A 180 -5.73 -37.77 19.47
C ASN A 180 -6.49 -39.01 18.98
N GLY A 181 -7.65 -39.31 19.57
CA GLY A 181 -8.46 -40.48 19.19
C GLY A 181 -7.96 -41.79 19.78
N GLN A 182 -6.99 -41.77 20.69
CA GLN A 182 -6.46 -42.96 21.34
C GLN A 182 -7.28 -43.30 22.58
N THR A 183 -7.60 -44.58 22.72
CA THR A 183 -8.17 -45.14 23.94
C THR A 183 -7.09 -45.21 25.03
N ILE A 184 -7.44 -44.92 26.27
CA ILE A 184 -6.53 -45.02 27.41
C ILE A 184 -7.05 -46.00 28.45
N GLU A 185 -6.16 -46.52 29.27
CA GLU A 185 -6.50 -47.36 30.42
C GLU A 185 -6.20 -46.64 31.75
N ILE A 186 -7.17 -46.69 32.65
CA ILE A 186 -7.11 -46.11 34.01
C ILE A 186 -7.84 -47.05 34.97
N ASP A 187 -7.16 -47.53 36.00
CA ASP A 187 -7.72 -48.41 37.03
C ASP A 187 -8.52 -49.59 36.42
N ASP A 188 -7.91 -50.33 35.49
CA ASP A 188 -8.51 -51.44 34.74
C ASP A 188 -9.77 -51.07 33.91
N ARG A 189 -10.01 -49.77 33.68
CA ARG A 189 -11.11 -49.25 32.83
C ARG A 189 -10.56 -48.68 31.53
N ILE A 190 -11.18 -49.08 30.44
CA ILE A 190 -10.91 -48.58 29.09
C ILE A 190 -11.76 -47.33 28.87
N ILE A 191 -11.11 -46.18 28.66
CA ILE A 191 -11.77 -44.90 28.37
C ILE A 191 -11.56 -44.56 26.91
N GLN A 192 -12.65 -44.39 26.18
CA GLN A 192 -12.65 -43.99 24.78
C GLN A 192 -12.74 -42.46 24.65
N PRO A 193 -12.24 -41.89 23.53
CA PRO A 193 -12.39 -40.47 23.24
C PRO A 193 -13.84 -39.96 23.37
N GLY A 194 -14.82 -40.72 22.88
CA GLY A 194 -16.24 -40.35 22.93
C GLY A 194 -16.82 -40.20 24.34
N ASP A 195 -16.20 -40.82 25.35
CA ASP A 195 -16.66 -40.72 26.73
C ASP A 195 -16.46 -39.31 27.30
N VAL A 196 -15.40 -38.63 26.84
CA VAL A 196 -14.94 -37.35 27.41
C VAL A 196 -14.85 -36.19 26.43
N LEU A 197 -15.02 -36.43 25.12
CA LEU A 197 -15.04 -35.36 24.12
C LEU A 197 -16.48 -34.90 23.87
N GLY A 198 -16.64 -33.59 23.66
CA GLY A 198 -17.88 -33.03 23.11
C GLY A 198 -18.10 -33.43 21.64
N PRO A 199 -19.24 -33.06 21.05
CA PRO A 199 -19.45 -33.24 19.61
C PRO A 199 -18.38 -32.47 18.81
N PRO A 200 -17.94 -32.99 17.64
CA PRO A 200 -17.06 -32.26 16.73
C PRO A 200 -17.66 -30.92 16.32
N GLU A 201 -16.80 -29.93 16.13
CA GLU A 201 -17.20 -28.64 15.55
C GLU A 201 -17.05 -28.73 14.01
N PRO A 202 -18.17 -28.79 13.25
CA PRO A 202 -18.11 -28.98 11.81
C PRO A 202 -17.41 -27.80 11.14
N GLY A 203 -16.55 -28.14 10.19
CA GLY A 203 -16.00 -27.18 9.25
C GLY A 203 -17.03 -26.73 8.21
N ALA A 204 -16.65 -25.76 7.39
CA ALA A 204 -17.50 -25.20 6.34
C ALA A 204 -16.67 -24.82 5.12
N ALA A 205 -17.35 -24.63 3.99
CA ALA A 205 -16.74 -24.18 2.75
C ALA A 205 -17.03 -22.70 2.48
N ILE A 206 -16.00 -22.00 2.03
CA ILE A 206 -16.08 -20.65 1.44
C ILE A 206 -15.63 -20.76 -0.01
N VAL A 207 -16.38 -20.16 -0.92
CA VAL A 207 -16.00 -20.05 -2.34
C VAL A 207 -15.56 -18.61 -2.61
N ILE A 208 -14.41 -18.41 -3.23
CA ILE A 208 -13.88 -17.10 -3.63
C ILE A 208 -13.74 -17.12 -5.14
N LEU A 209 -14.39 -16.18 -5.83
CA LEU A 209 -14.43 -16.16 -7.30
C LEU A 209 -14.52 -14.75 -7.85
N GLU A 210 -14.26 -14.66 -9.15
CA GLU A 210 -14.32 -13.44 -9.94
C GLU A 210 -14.87 -13.78 -11.33
N CYS A 211 -15.67 -12.88 -11.90
CA CYS A 211 -15.99 -12.85 -13.33
C CYS A 211 -15.65 -11.46 -13.88
N PRO A 212 -14.45 -11.26 -14.45
CA PRO A 212 -13.89 -9.91 -14.63
C PRO A 212 -14.59 -9.10 -15.72
N GLN A 213 -15.16 -9.75 -16.73
CA GLN A 213 -15.81 -9.09 -17.87
C GLN A 213 -16.84 -10.02 -18.53
N PHE A 214 -17.72 -9.44 -19.35
CA PHE A 214 -18.86 -10.13 -19.95
C PHE A 214 -18.46 -11.35 -20.79
N ASP A 215 -17.30 -11.31 -21.44
CA ASP A 215 -16.81 -12.40 -22.30
C ASP A 215 -16.30 -13.64 -21.51
N TYR A 216 -16.33 -13.62 -20.17
CA TYR A 216 -16.07 -14.77 -19.31
C TYR A 216 -17.35 -15.53 -18.98
N LEU A 217 -18.53 -14.89 -19.08
CA LEU A 217 -19.79 -15.42 -18.57
C LEU A 217 -20.15 -16.82 -19.12
N ASN A 218 -19.93 -17.05 -20.41
CA ASN A 218 -20.23 -18.33 -21.04
C ASN A 218 -19.42 -19.48 -20.42
N ASP A 219 -18.12 -19.29 -20.22
CA ASP A 219 -17.27 -20.32 -19.62
C ASP A 219 -17.48 -20.41 -18.10
N PHE A 220 -17.70 -19.26 -17.46
CA PHE A 220 -18.05 -19.16 -16.04
C PHE A 220 -19.26 -20.04 -15.72
N TYR A 221 -20.41 -19.83 -16.36
CA TYR A 221 -21.61 -20.62 -16.08
C TYR A 221 -21.44 -22.11 -16.39
N ARG A 222 -20.59 -22.46 -17.35
CA ARG A 222 -20.29 -23.86 -17.69
C ARG A 222 -19.50 -24.55 -16.59
N LYS A 223 -18.51 -23.87 -16.01
CA LYS A 223 -17.58 -24.45 -15.01
C LYS A 223 -18.10 -24.31 -13.58
N VAL A 224 -18.62 -23.15 -13.19
CA VAL A 224 -19.06 -22.86 -11.80
C VAL A 224 -20.56 -23.04 -11.58
N LYS A 225 -21.20 -23.96 -12.32
CA LYS A 225 -22.64 -24.23 -12.19
C LYS A 225 -23.03 -24.79 -10.80
N ASN A 226 -22.20 -25.65 -10.23
CA ASN A 226 -22.46 -26.29 -8.95
C ASN A 226 -21.15 -26.64 -8.24
N PHE A 227 -20.97 -26.13 -7.02
CA PHE A 227 -19.79 -26.41 -6.20
C PHE A 227 -19.96 -27.61 -5.26
N THR A 228 -21.17 -28.15 -5.11
CA THR A 228 -21.48 -29.28 -4.21
C THR A 228 -20.56 -30.50 -4.39
N PRO A 229 -20.19 -30.92 -5.63
CA PRO A 229 -19.28 -32.06 -5.81
C PRO A 229 -17.87 -31.82 -5.25
N TYR A 230 -17.48 -30.55 -5.08
CA TYR A 230 -16.11 -30.15 -4.80
C TYR A 230 -15.86 -29.83 -3.31
N VAL A 231 -16.91 -29.74 -2.49
CA VAL A 231 -16.84 -29.32 -1.07
C VAL A 231 -16.77 -30.49 -0.08
N HIS A 232 -16.62 -31.74 -0.55
CA HIS A 232 -16.49 -32.93 0.32
C HIS A 232 -17.59 -33.05 1.39
N GLY A 233 -18.84 -32.77 0.99
CA GLY A 233 -20.00 -32.84 1.88
C GLY A 233 -20.08 -31.71 2.92
N LYS A 234 -19.19 -30.71 2.88
CA LYS A 234 -19.30 -29.49 3.70
C LYS A 234 -20.34 -28.55 3.13
N GLN A 235 -21.06 -27.88 4.03
CA GLN A 235 -21.96 -26.81 3.65
C GLN A 235 -21.16 -25.60 3.16
N ILE A 236 -21.57 -25.03 2.02
CA ILE A 236 -21.10 -23.73 1.58
C ILE A 236 -21.82 -22.69 2.44
N GLU A 237 -21.07 -21.90 3.20
CA GLU A 237 -21.65 -20.85 4.05
C GLU A 237 -21.56 -19.48 3.38
N LEU A 238 -20.51 -19.25 2.58
CA LEU A 238 -20.21 -17.97 1.98
C LEU A 238 -19.63 -18.11 0.57
N VAL A 239 -20.13 -17.30 -0.37
CA VAL A 239 -19.53 -17.07 -1.68
C VAL A 239 -19.07 -15.62 -1.74
N VAL A 240 -17.79 -15.40 -1.98
CA VAL A 240 -17.18 -14.07 -2.14
C VAL A 240 -17.04 -13.78 -3.64
N HIS A 241 -17.70 -12.72 -4.09
CA HIS A 241 -17.70 -12.26 -5.48
C HIS A 241 -16.80 -11.03 -5.59
N MET A 242 -15.60 -11.23 -6.13
CA MET A 242 -14.68 -10.15 -6.53
C MET A 242 -14.99 -9.76 -7.98
N THR A 243 -16.23 -9.34 -8.25
CA THR A 243 -16.79 -9.23 -9.60
C THR A 243 -17.33 -7.82 -9.82
N PRO A 244 -17.00 -7.14 -10.95
CA PRO A 244 -17.47 -5.77 -11.22
C PRO A 244 -18.98 -5.62 -11.11
N ALA A 245 -19.44 -4.45 -10.66
CA ALA A 245 -20.87 -4.20 -10.42
C ALA A 245 -21.71 -4.43 -11.67
N THR A 246 -21.20 -4.04 -12.84
CA THR A 246 -21.86 -4.23 -14.14
C THR A 246 -22.15 -5.70 -14.46
N ILE A 247 -21.27 -6.62 -14.05
CA ILE A 247 -21.45 -8.07 -14.22
C ILE A 247 -22.39 -8.61 -13.15
N VAL A 248 -22.24 -8.18 -11.90
CA VAL A 248 -23.13 -8.61 -10.82
C VAL A 248 -24.58 -8.22 -11.14
N SER A 249 -24.83 -7.05 -11.72
CA SER A 249 -26.16 -6.59 -12.12
C SER A 249 -26.76 -7.33 -13.32
N ASP A 250 -26.00 -8.18 -14.03
CA ASP A 250 -26.52 -8.98 -15.13
C ASP A 250 -27.62 -9.95 -14.65
N SER A 251 -28.68 -10.07 -15.44
CA SER A 251 -29.85 -10.87 -15.06
C SER A 251 -29.54 -12.36 -14.95
N ASN A 252 -28.65 -12.89 -15.79
CA ASN A 252 -28.24 -14.29 -15.72
C ASN A 252 -27.33 -14.52 -14.51
N TYR A 253 -26.49 -13.54 -14.16
CA TYR A 253 -25.61 -13.64 -13.00
C TYR A 253 -26.42 -13.67 -11.71
N GLN A 254 -27.42 -12.78 -11.60
CA GLN A 254 -28.39 -12.78 -10.50
C GLN A 254 -29.20 -14.08 -10.44
N GLN A 255 -29.58 -14.65 -11.59
CA GLN A 255 -30.27 -15.93 -11.63
C GLN A 255 -29.37 -17.08 -11.17
N TRP A 256 -28.08 -17.06 -11.54
CA TRP A 256 -27.11 -18.03 -11.07
C TRP A 256 -26.89 -17.95 -9.55
N ILE A 257 -26.78 -16.75 -8.97
CA ILE A 257 -26.71 -16.56 -7.49
C ILE A 257 -27.92 -17.22 -6.80
N LYS A 258 -29.11 -17.12 -7.38
CA LYS A 258 -30.33 -17.71 -6.82
C LYS A 258 -30.34 -19.24 -6.82
N THR A 259 -29.43 -19.90 -7.55
CA THR A 259 -29.33 -21.37 -7.58
C THR A 259 -28.71 -21.96 -6.31
N PHE A 260 -28.00 -21.16 -5.51
CA PHE A 260 -27.45 -21.56 -4.22
C PHE A 260 -28.56 -21.62 -3.15
N ASP A 261 -28.39 -22.55 -2.19
CA ASP A 261 -29.30 -22.71 -1.05
C ASP A 261 -29.58 -21.37 -0.34
N SER A 262 -30.77 -21.24 0.25
CA SER A 262 -31.19 -20.00 0.91
C SER A 262 -30.29 -19.58 2.08
N ASN A 263 -29.56 -20.53 2.68
CA ASN A 263 -28.64 -20.30 3.78
C ASN A 263 -27.24 -19.83 3.33
N VAL A 264 -26.92 -19.93 2.03
CA VAL A 264 -25.64 -19.45 1.51
C VAL A 264 -25.65 -17.93 1.45
N LYS A 265 -24.64 -17.32 2.07
CA LYS A 265 -24.41 -15.88 2.01
C LYS A 265 -23.56 -15.54 0.79
N HIS A 266 -23.82 -14.39 0.18
CA HIS A 266 -23.08 -13.87 -0.97
C HIS A 266 -22.48 -12.52 -0.60
N LEU A 267 -21.16 -12.45 -0.47
CA LEU A 267 -20.43 -11.20 -0.22
C LEU A 267 -19.97 -10.61 -1.55
N ILE A 268 -20.45 -9.42 -1.89
CA ILE A 268 -20.10 -8.70 -3.12
C ILE A 268 -19.03 -7.66 -2.79
N LEU A 269 -17.87 -7.76 -3.46
CA LEU A 269 -16.73 -6.83 -3.34
C LEU A 269 -16.44 -6.22 -4.71
N ASN A 270 -16.83 -4.96 -4.90
CA ASN A 270 -16.66 -4.25 -6.17
C ASN A 270 -16.66 -2.72 -5.98
N GLU A 271 -16.64 -1.98 -7.09
CA GLU A 271 -16.53 -0.53 -7.15
C GLU A 271 -17.72 0.22 -6.52
N ASN A 272 -18.86 -0.43 -6.28
CA ASN A 272 -20.01 0.16 -5.61
C ASN A 272 -19.91 0.13 -4.08
N SER A 273 -18.87 -0.51 -3.52
CA SER A 273 -18.68 -0.53 -2.06
C SER A 273 -18.41 0.86 -1.48
N GLY A 274 -18.64 1.00 -0.18
CA GLY A 274 -18.44 2.24 0.54
C GLY A 274 -16.97 2.62 0.63
N TYR A 275 -16.71 3.93 0.59
CA TYR A 275 -15.39 4.47 0.90
C TYR A 275 -15.14 4.33 2.40
N ASP A 276 -13.96 3.83 2.76
CA ASP A 276 -13.50 3.77 4.14
C ASP A 276 -12.05 4.27 4.24
N LEU A 277 -11.62 4.55 5.46
CA LEU A 277 -10.30 5.12 5.74
C LEU A 277 -9.18 4.12 5.49
N GLY A 278 -9.40 2.82 5.81
CA GLY A 278 -8.46 1.68 5.72
C GLY A 278 -7.11 1.85 6.44
N LEU A 279 -6.38 2.90 6.06
CA LEU A 279 -5.08 3.39 6.49
C LEU A 279 -5.22 4.48 7.56
N ILE A 280 -5.71 4.07 8.74
CA ILE A 280 -6.12 4.94 9.85
C ILE A 280 -4.99 5.85 10.31
N SER A 281 -3.77 5.32 10.49
CA SER A 281 -2.60 6.06 10.99
C SER A 281 -2.22 7.26 10.11
N SER A 282 -2.41 7.14 8.78
CA SER A 282 -2.16 8.24 7.84
C SER A 282 -3.24 9.31 7.94
N THR A 283 -4.51 8.92 8.08
CA THR A 283 -5.62 9.88 8.31
C THR A 283 -5.48 10.59 9.66
N GLU A 284 -5.14 9.85 10.72
CA GLU A 284 -4.90 10.41 12.05
C GLU A 284 -3.77 11.45 11.99
N LEU A 285 -2.64 11.13 11.34
CA LEU A 285 -1.55 12.08 11.14
C LEU A 285 -2.03 13.34 10.40
N GLN A 286 -2.85 13.20 9.35
CA GLN A 286 -3.39 14.34 8.63
C GLN A 286 -4.29 15.23 9.51
N ILE A 287 -5.10 14.64 10.41
CA ILE A 287 -5.92 15.39 11.37
C ILE A 287 -5.04 16.22 12.32
N LYS A 288 -3.92 15.64 12.78
CA LYS A 288 -2.94 16.34 13.64
C LYS A 288 -2.25 17.48 12.91
N LEU A 289 -1.84 17.26 11.65
CA LEU A 289 -1.19 18.28 10.83
C LEU A 289 -2.16 19.40 10.43
N ASN A 290 -3.43 19.07 10.17
CA ASN A 290 -4.49 20.05 9.86
C ASN A 290 -4.69 21.07 10.99
N LEU A 291 -4.51 20.66 12.25
CA LEU A 291 -4.58 21.55 13.41
C LEU A 291 -3.52 22.67 13.36
N LEU A 292 -2.37 22.37 12.76
CA LEU A 292 -1.27 23.32 12.57
C LEU A 292 -1.60 24.34 11.49
N ASP A 293 -1.98 23.85 10.30
CA ASP A 293 -2.26 24.68 9.12
C ASP A 293 -3.19 23.94 8.16
N ASN A 294 -4.42 24.40 8.05
CA ASN A 294 -5.46 23.73 7.24
C ASN A 294 -5.33 23.96 5.73
N GLU A 295 -4.58 24.97 5.31
CA GLU A 295 -4.30 25.25 3.90
C GLU A 295 -3.16 24.36 3.40
N ILE A 296 -2.13 24.17 4.23
CA ILE A 296 -1.01 23.28 3.93
C ILE A 296 -1.42 21.80 4.10
N PHE A 297 -2.26 21.49 5.09
CA PHE A 297 -2.74 20.15 5.39
C PHE A 297 -4.27 20.10 5.40
N PRO A 298 -4.93 20.05 4.23
CA PRO A 298 -6.38 19.94 4.18
C PRO A 298 -6.86 18.59 4.74
N LEU A 299 -8.02 18.55 5.39
CA LEU A 299 -8.63 17.28 5.78
C LEU A 299 -8.99 16.45 4.55
N LEU A 300 -8.83 15.13 4.66
CA LEU A 300 -9.22 14.21 3.61
C LEU A 300 -10.75 14.12 3.53
N PRO A 301 -11.35 14.18 2.33
CA PRO A 301 -12.79 14.04 2.18
C PRO A 301 -13.28 12.71 2.76
N GLU A 302 -14.27 12.79 3.64
CA GLU A 302 -14.97 11.64 4.18
C GLU A 302 -16.23 11.39 3.36
N ARG A 303 -16.47 10.12 3.00
CA ARG A 303 -17.81 9.69 2.57
C ARG A 303 -18.43 8.99 3.77
N GLN A 304 -19.45 9.61 4.38
CA GLN A 304 -20.23 8.91 5.39
C GLN A 304 -20.85 7.67 4.72
N SER A 305 -20.44 6.47 5.16
CA SER A 305 -21.19 5.28 4.84
C SER A 305 -22.55 5.43 5.53
N SER A 306 -23.60 5.69 4.77
CA SER A 306 -24.98 5.59 5.27
C SER A 306 -25.18 4.17 5.80
N GLY A 307 -25.23 3.97 7.12
CA GLY A 307 -25.43 2.63 7.68
C GLY A 307 -25.05 2.47 9.15
N GLU A 308 -25.92 2.97 10.02
CA GLU A 308 -26.13 2.45 11.39
C GLU A 308 -26.38 0.93 11.35
N ASN A 309 -25.90 0.20 12.36
CA ASN A 309 -26.25 -1.19 12.75
C ASN A 309 -26.90 -2.09 11.67
N VAL A 310 -26.18 -2.38 10.58
CA VAL A 310 -26.62 -3.37 9.60
C VAL A 310 -26.47 -4.78 10.19
N ASP A 311 -27.58 -5.50 10.34
CA ASP A 311 -27.55 -6.92 10.70
C ASP A 311 -27.23 -7.77 9.46
N PHE A 312 -25.94 -8.01 9.24
CA PHE A 312 -25.43 -8.82 8.13
C PHE A 312 -25.87 -10.29 8.22
N GLU A 313 -26.23 -10.80 9.40
CA GLU A 313 -26.63 -12.20 9.57
C GLU A 313 -27.98 -12.49 8.90
N CYS A 314 -28.86 -11.49 8.78
CA CYS A 314 -30.17 -11.64 8.14
C CYS A 314 -30.14 -11.49 6.62
N GLN A 315 -29.04 -11.02 6.02
CA GLN A 315 -28.98 -10.72 4.60
C GLN A 315 -28.48 -11.90 3.78
N LYS A 316 -29.11 -12.24 2.65
CA LYS A 316 -28.56 -13.25 1.71
C LYS A 316 -27.40 -12.67 0.89
N ILE A 317 -27.57 -11.45 0.40
CA ILE A 317 -26.55 -10.68 -0.31
C ILE A 317 -26.02 -9.63 0.66
N ILE A 318 -24.72 -9.67 0.91
CA ILE A 318 -23.97 -8.74 1.74
C ILE A 318 -23.14 -7.88 0.79
N GLU A 319 -23.36 -6.57 0.83
CA GLU A 319 -22.69 -5.60 -0.04
C GLU A 319 -22.35 -4.34 0.79
N ASN A 320 -21.56 -3.44 0.20
CA ASN A 320 -21.20 -2.17 0.84
C ASN A 320 -20.52 -2.34 2.22
N VAL A 321 -19.67 -3.36 2.34
CA VAL A 321 -18.90 -3.60 3.57
C VAL A 321 -17.59 -2.81 3.58
N PRO A 322 -17.09 -2.37 4.75
CA PRO A 322 -15.77 -1.78 4.83
C PRO A 322 -14.67 -2.84 4.74
N ASN A 323 -13.45 -2.40 4.49
CA ASN A 323 -12.23 -3.13 4.80
C ASN A 323 -12.26 -3.57 6.27
N LEU A 324 -11.65 -4.73 6.55
CA LEU A 324 -11.70 -5.46 7.83
C LEU A 324 -13.07 -6.01 8.23
N PHE A 325 -14.08 -5.93 7.35
CA PHE A 325 -15.26 -6.76 7.48
C PHE A 325 -14.84 -8.22 7.51
N THR A 326 -15.31 -8.94 8.52
CA THR A 326 -14.79 -10.25 8.89
C THR A 326 -15.93 -11.24 9.04
N TYR A 327 -15.80 -12.38 8.37
CA TYR A 327 -16.58 -13.56 8.66
C TYR A 327 -15.75 -14.51 9.54
N GLN A 328 -16.13 -14.61 10.81
CA GLN A 328 -15.52 -15.55 11.74
C GLN A 328 -16.14 -16.93 11.52
N ILE A 329 -15.34 -17.89 11.06
CA ILE A 329 -15.74 -19.30 10.97
C ILE A 329 -15.60 -19.94 12.35
N ARG A 330 -14.47 -19.74 13.04
CA ARG A 330 -14.22 -20.28 14.39
C ARG A 330 -13.75 -19.19 15.35
N PRO A 331 -14.17 -19.23 16.63
CA PRO A 331 -14.92 -20.31 17.30
C PRO A 331 -16.44 -20.30 17.08
N ARG A 332 -17.00 -19.16 16.63
CA ARG A 332 -18.44 -19.03 16.38
C ARG A 332 -18.67 -18.30 15.07
N ARG A 333 -19.63 -18.80 14.27
CA ARG A 333 -20.13 -18.13 13.07
C ARG A 333 -20.66 -16.74 13.42
N LYS A 334 -20.01 -15.71 12.92
CA LYS A 334 -20.39 -14.31 13.14
C LYS A 334 -19.77 -13.39 12.08
N PHE A 335 -20.52 -12.41 11.61
CA PHE A 335 -19.98 -11.24 10.92
C PHE A 335 -19.64 -10.10 11.89
N GLU A 336 -18.48 -9.47 11.71
CA GLU A 336 -18.08 -8.28 12.48
C GLU A 336 -17.08 -7.41 11.71
N ILE A 337 -16.71 -6.27 12.30
CA ILE A 337 -15.68 -5.37 11.78
C ILE A 337 -14.60 -5.29 12.84
N LEU A 338 -13.39 -5.73 12.52
CA LEU A 338 -12.30 -5.87 13.50
C LEU A 338 -11.80 -4.52 14.05
N ASP A 339 -11.98 -3.45 13.28
CA ASP A 339 -11.64 -2.10 13.70
C ASP A 339 -12.65 -1.09 13.16
N SER A 340 -13.52 -0.56 14.01
CA SER A 340 -14.53 0.42 13.61
C SER A 340 -13.91 1.74 13.13
N ASN A 341 -12.67 2.04 13.53
CA ASN A 341 -11.96 3.24 13.09
C ASN A 341 -11.61 3.20 11.60
N CYS A 342 -11.73 2.04 10.93
CA CYS A 342 -11.63 1.99 9.47
C CYS A 342 -12.74 2.80 8.80
N ARG A 343 -13.90 3.00 9.44
CA ARG A 343 -15.02 3.76 8.86
C ARG A 343 -14.87 5.26 9.04
N TYR A 344 -14.43 5.69 10.22
CA TYR A 344 -14.45 7.09 10.61
C TYR A 344 -13.49 7.36 11.78
N LEU A 345 -12.89 8.54 11.79
CA LEU A 345 -12.15 9.09 12.92
C LEU A 345 -12.79 10.42 13.33
N ASN A 346 -13.06 10.60 14.62
CA ASN A 346 -13.58 11.86 15.12
C ASN A 346 -12.46 12.91 15.18
N SER A 347 -12.35 13.70 14.12
CA SER A 347 -11.34 14.76 14.00
C SER A 347 -11.42 15.79 15.13
N GLY A 348 -12.62 16.21 15.51
CA GLY A 348 -12.84 17.17 16.61
C GLY A 348 -12.28 16.64 17.93
N LYS A 349 -12.60 15.38 18.29
CA LYS A 349 -12.08 14.75 19.51
C LYS A 349 -10.56 14.66 19.52
N ILE A 350 -9.95 14.23 18.42
CA ILE A 350 -8.48 14.11 18.32
C ILE A 350 -7.83 15.50 18.47
N GLN A 351 -8.40 16.53 17.85
CA GLN A 351 -7.88 17.89 17.95
C GLN A 351 -8.04 18.47 19.35
N GLU A 352 -9.18 18.23 20.02
CA GLU A 352 -9.42 18.63 21.41
C GLU A 352 -8.37 18.01 22.35
N GLU A 353 -8.13 16.69 22.26
CA GLU A 353 -7.13 15.99 23.08
C GLU A 353 -5.71 16.57 22.92
N ILE A 354 -5.35 17.04 21.72
CA ILE A 354 -4.03 17.66 21.47
C ILE A 354 -3.97 19.08 22.03
N LEU A 355 -5.06 19.85 21.92
CA LEU A 355 -5.12 21.23 22.41
C LEU A 355 -5.15 21.36 23.94
N GLU A 356 -5.43 20.27 24.66
CA GLU A 356 -5.27 20.21 26.13
C GLU A 356 -3.80 20.35 26.57
N GLN A 357 -2.85 20.04 25.68
CA GLN A 357 -1.42 20.21 25.97
C GLN A 357 -1.03 21.69 25.91
N THR A 358 -0.78 22.29 27.08
CA THR A 358 -0.52 23.73 27.21
C THR A 358 0.71 24.19 26.42
N GLU A 359 1.78 23.41 26.43
CA GLU A 359 3.00 23.73 25.69
C GLU A 359 2.76 23.77 24.17
N PHE A 360 2.08 22.75 23.64
CA PHE A 360 1.72 22.69 22.22
C PHE A 360 0.83 23.87 21.82
N LYS A 361 -0.19 24.17 22.63
CA LYS A 361 -1.10 25.30 22.37
C LYS A 361 -0.35 26.63 22.29
N ASN A 362 0.56 26.90 23.23
CA ASN A 362 1.36 28.12 23.23
C ASN A 362 2.23 28.25 21.96
N ARG A 363 2.86 27.14 21.54
CA ARG A 363 3.67 27.12 20.30
C ARG A 363 2.83 27.28 19.03
N LEU A 364 1.63 26.70 19.02
CA LEU A 364 0.68 26.86 17.93
C LEU A 364 0.23 28.32 17.79
N ASP A 365 -0.08 28.98 18.92
CA ASP A 365 -0.48 30.39 18.93
C ASP A 365 0.68 31.31 18.48
N GLU A 366 1.91 31.02 18.91
CA GLU A 366 3.13 31.70 18.44
C GLU A 366 3.27 31.57 16.91
N TYR A 367 3.20 30.34 16.38
CA TYR A 367 3.25 30.09 14.94
C TYR A 367 2.15 30.85 14.17
N LYS A 368 0.90 30.79 14.64
CA LYS A 368 -0.24 31.45 14.00
C LYS A 368 -0.11 32.98 14.03
N SER A 369 0.49 33.55 15.07
CA SER A 369 0.74 35.00 15.15
C SER A 369 1.77 35.50 14.13
N MET A 370 2.71 34.64 13.73
CA MET A 370 3.76 34.93 12.75
C MET A 370 3.34 34.61 11.30
N ALA A 371 2.26 33.85 11.12
CA ALA A 371 1.74 33.46 9.83
C ALA A 371 0.94 34.60 9.20
N ILE A 372 1.36 35.06 8.03
CA ILE A 372 0.59 36.04 7.25
C ILE A 372 -0.68 35.32 6.75
N THR A 373 -1.85 35.76 7.23
CA THR A 373 -3.16 35.30 6.76
C THR A 373 -3.52 35.94 5.43
N ASN A 374 -4.09 35.13 4.54
CA ASN A 374 -4.61 35.44 3.20
C ASN A 374 -3.57 35.54 2.07
N GLN A 375 -3.35 34.42 1.39
CA GLN A 375 -3.13 34.44 -0.06
C GLN A 375 -4.04 33.38 -0.71
N GLN A 376 -4.72 33.75 -1.80
CA GLN A 376 -5.45 32.79 -2.63
C GLN A 376 -4.50 31.68 -3.10
N GLN A 377 -5.06 30.50 -3.39
CA GLN A 377 -4.32 29.38 -3.97
C GLN A 377 -3.53 29.87 -5.19
N SER A 378 -2.20 29.81 -5.09
CA SER A 378 -1.30 30.25 -6.15
C SER A 378 -0.74 29.05 -6.91
N TYR A 379 -0.46 29.26 -8.19
CA TYR A 379 0.24 28.29 -9.02
C TYR A 379 1.65 28.80 -9.36
N PRO A 380 2.65 27.91 -9.50
CA PRO A 380 2.56 26.46 -9.30
C PRO A 380 2.33 26.10 -7.83
N ASN A 381 1.68 24.96 -7.58
CA ASN A 381 1.65 24.35 -6.26
C ASN A 381 2.01 22.85 -6.36
N VAL A 382 2.43 22.29 -5.24
CA VAL A 382 2.96 20.93 -5.12
C VAL A 382 2.17 20.19 -4.06
N ILE A 383 1.63 19.02 -4.41
CA ILE A 383 0.96 18.10 -3.49
C ILE A 383 1.81 16.86 -3.33
N PHE A 384 2.20 16.55 -2.10
CA PHE A 384 2.98 15.35 -1.78
C PHE A 384 2.01 14.19 -1.54
N LEU A 385 1.83 13.32 -2.51
CA LEU A 385 0.96 12.14 -2.38
C LEU A 385 1.64 11.02 -1.61
N GLY A 386 2.97 10.97 -1.62
CA GLY A 386 3.78 10.05 -0.83
C GLY A 386 5.19 10.56 -0.61
N THR A 387 5.73 10.29 0.58
CA THR A 387 6.97 10.91 1.08
C THR A 387 7.94 9.93 1.73
N GLY A 388 7.69 8.63 1.62
CA GLY A 388 8.47 7.56 2.22
C GLY A 388 9.33 6.82 1.20
N SER A 389 10.43 6.24 1.68
CA SER A 389 11.39 5.49 0.88
C SER A 389 11.17 3.97 0.94
N SER A 390 11.47 3.29 -0.17
CA SER A 390 11.57 1.84 -0.38
C SER A 390 10.29 1.03 -0.23
N SER A 391 9.64 1.10 0.93
CA SER A 391 8.40 0.34 1.21
C SER A 391 7.40 1.26 1.88
N PRO A 392 6.10 1.13 1.59
CA PRO A 392 5.09 1.97 2.22
C PRO A 392 4.97 1.66 3.71
N GLY A 393 4.99 2.71 4.54
CA GLY A 393 4.73 2.62 5.97
C GLY A 393 3.28 2.95 6.31
N LYS A 394 2.96 2.95 7.61
CA LYS A 394 1.61 3.33 8.08
C LYS A 394 1.29 4.78 7.71
N GLN A 395 2.19 5.69 8.07
CA GLN A 395 2.00 7.13 7.86
C GLN A 395 2.41 7.61 6.46
N ARG A 396 3.52 7.10 5.91
CA ARG A 396 4.13 7.58 4.65
C ARG A 396 4.04 6.54 3.53
N ASN A 397 3.40 6.90 2.44
CA ASN A 397 3.40 6.14 1.20
C ASN A 397 4.73 6.29 0.44
N THR A 398 4.97 5.43 -0.56
CA THR A 398 6.10 5.59 -1.50
C THR A 398 5.96 6.86 -2.35
N SER A 399 7.07 7.33 -2.94
CA SER A 399 7.18 8.58 -3.69
C SER A 399 6.06 8.82 -4.72
N GLY A 400 5.46 10.00 -4.63
CA GLY A 400 4.54 10.51 -5.65
C GLY A 400 4.24 11.97 -5.35
N ILE A 401 4.57 12.87 -6.28
CA ILE A 401 4.51 14.31 -6.04
C ILE A 401 3.82 14.99 -7.22
N LEU A 402 2.63 15.53 -6.99
CA LEU A 402 1.84 16.19 -8.04
C LEU A 402 2.15 17.69 -8.07
N VAL A 403 2.78 18.15 -9.15
CA VAL A 403 3.04 19.56 -9.42
C VAL A 403 1.93 20.10 -10.29
N ASN A 404 1.06 20.92 -9.71
CA ASN A 404 0.02 21.62 -10.44
C ASN A 404 0.62 22.87 -11.09
N VAL A 405 0.66 22.87 -12.42
CA VAL A 405 1.14 24.00 -13.22
C VAL A 405 0.12 25.13 -13.18
N ASN A 406 -1.16 24.79 -13.33
CA ASN A 406 -2.32 25.68 -13.19
C ASN A 406 -3.57 24.85 -12.83
N THR A 407 -4.77 25.42 -12.95
CA THR A 407 -6.02 24.71 -12.65
C THR A 407 -6.26 23.51 -13.58
N GLU A 408 -5.76 23.55 -14.82
CA GLU A 408 -6.06 22.59 -15.88
C GLU A 408 -4.90 21.63 -16.22
N ARG A 409 -3.69 21.89 -15.71
CA ARG A 409 -2.47 21.21 -16.13
C ARG A 409 -1.63 20.81 -14.91
N SER A 410 -1.12 19.58 -14.92
CA SER A 410 -0.25 19.07 -13.87
C SER A 410 0.80 18.09 -14.40
N ILE A 411 1.88 17.96 -13.64
CA ILE A 411 2.99 17.03 -13.86
C ILE A 411 3.13 16.19 -12.59
N LEU A 412 3.21 14.87 -12.72
CA LEU A 412 3.49 13.97 -11.61
C LEU A 412 4.99 13.62 -11.59
N LEU A 413 5.65 13.82 -10.46
CA LEU A 413 7.05 13.41 -10.23
C LEU A 413 7.06 12.14 -9.40
N ASP A 414 7.54 11.07 -10.00
CA ASP A 414 7.42 9.68 -9.58
C ASP A 414 5.97 9.23 -9.34
N CYS A 415 5.75 7.93 -9.52
CA CYS A 415 4.46 7.29 -9.38
C CYS A 415 4.62 5.94 -8.68
N GLY A 416 5.07 5.97 -7.43
CA GLY A 416 5.16 4.80 -6.56
C GLY A 416 3.82 4.11 -6.36
N GLU A 417 3.85 2.92 -5.79
CA GLU A 417 2.65 2.12 -5.52
C GLU A 417 1.62 2.93 -4.71
N SER A 418 0.33 2.77 -5.00
CA SER A 418 -0.78 3.46 -4.34
C SER A 418 -0.82 4.98 -4.55
N THR A 419 -0.07 5.56 -5.50
CA THR A 419 -0.18 7.00 -5.84
C THR A 419 -1.62 7.35 -6.24
N LEU A 420 -2.28 6.52 -7.04
CA LEU A 420 -3.69 6.68 -7.39
C LEU A 420 -4.62 6.62 -6.16
N LEU A 421 -4.36 5.68 -5.24
CA LEU A 421 -5.12 5.56 -3.99
C LEU A 421 -4.97 6.83 -3.16
N GLN A 422 -3.77 7.39 -3.05
CA GLN A 422 -3.52 8.66 -2.37
C GLN A 422 -4.23 9.83 -3.06
N MET A 423 -4.28 9.89 -4.40
CA MET A 423 -5.09 10.89 -5.11
C MET A 423 -6.59 10.76 -4.78
N LYS A 424 -7.13 9.54 -4.79
CA LYS A 424 -8.52 9.27 -4.39
C LYS A 424 -8.80 9.74 -2.95
N ARG A 425 -7.86 9.50 -2.02
CA ARG A 425 -7.98 9.93 -0.61
C ARG A 425 -7.90 11.45 -0.47
N PHE A 426 -7.02 12.12 -1.23
CA PHE A 426 -6.82 13.57 -1.14
C PHE A 426 -7.95 14.37 -1.78
N PHE A 427 -8.32 14.02 -3.01
CA PHE A 427 -9.34 14.76 -3.77
C PHE A 427 -10.76 14.27 -3.53
N GLY A 428 -10.92 13.07 -2.97
CA GLY A 428 -12.20 12.41 -2.77
C GLY A 428 -12.65 11.60 -3.99
N HIS A 429 -13.43 10.55 -3.72
CA HIS A 429 -13.88 9.57 -4.71
C HIS A 429 -14.66 10.18 -5.88
N ASP A 430 -15.42 11.25 -5.66
CA ASP A 430 -16.26 11.85 -6.71
C ASP A 430 -15.49 12.86 -7.58
N HIS A 431 -14.29 13.28 -7.16
CA HIS A 431 -13.55 14.37 -7.80
C HIS A 431 -12.17 13.98 -8.35
N TYR A 432 -11.55 12.91 -7.85
CA TYR A 432 -10.19 12.52 -8.25
C TYR A 432 -10.04 12.24 -9.75
N HIS A 433 -11.10 11.80 -10.45
CA HIS A 433 -11.08 11.59 -11.90
C HIS A 433 -10.74 12.86 -12.68
N ARG A 434 -11.27 14.03 -12.26
CA ARG A 434 -10.92 15.32 -12.89
C ARG A 434 -9.43 15.60 -12.74
N GLU A 435 -8.90 15.30 -11.57
CA GLU A 435 -7.51 15.55 -11.18
C GLU A 435 -6.53 14.65 -11.93
N ILE A 436 -6.89 13.38 -12.14
CA ILE A 436 -6.15 12.48 -13.05
C ILE A 436 -6.24 13.00 -14.49
N GLY A 437 -7.42 13.48 -14.90
CA GLY A 437 -7.68 14.01 -16.23
C GLY A 437 -6.77 15.18 -16.64
N ARG A 438 -6.28 15.95 -15.68
CA ARG A 438 -5.36 17.09 -15.91
C ARG A 438 -3.88 16.75 -15.81
N ILE A 439 -3.51 15.49 -15.57
CA ILE A 439 -2.11 15.05 -15.64
C ILE A 439 -1.74 14.96 -17.12
N ASP A 440 -0.83 15.82 -17.55
CA ASP A 440 -0.31 15.86 -18.93
C ASP A 440 1.06 15.19 -19.07
N ALA A 441 1.82 15.11 -17.98
CA ALA A 441 3.10 14.42 -17.95
C ALA A 441 3.36 13.69 -16.61
N ILE A 442 4.09 12.59 -16.68
CA ILE A 442 4.63 11.86 -15.54
C ILE A 442 6.13 11.73 -15.76
N PHE A 443 6.92 12.21 -14.81
CA PHE A 443 8.35 12.01 -14.77
C PHE A 443 8.67 10.85 -13.81
N ILE A 444 9.46 9.88 -14.26
CA ILE A 444 10.00 8.81 -13.43
C ILE A 444 11.51 9.03 -13.32
N SER A 445 12.01 9.19 -12.10
CA SER A 445 13.41 9.49 -11.84
C SER A 445 14.36 8.34 -12.17
N HIS A 446 13.96 7.10 -11.84
CA HIS A 446 14.75 5.88 -12.05
C HIS A 446 13.90 4.61 -11.91
N TYR A 447 14.51 3.43 -12.03
CA TYR A 447 13.79 2.16 -12.13
C TYR A 447 13.42 1.48 -10.79
N HIS A 448 13.71 2.05 -9.62
CA HIS A 448 13.33 1.38 -8.38
C HIS A 448 11.81 1.38 -8.16
N ALA A 449 11.33 0.27 -7.60
CA ALA A 449 9.92 -0.07 -7.47
C ALA A 449 9.06 1.05 -6.84
N ASP A 450 9.58 1.67 -5.78
CA ASP A 450 8.94 2.72 -5.01
C ASP A 450 8.73 4.04 -5.77
N HIS A 451 9.24 4.16 -7.00
CA HIS A 451 9.07 5.35 -7.84
C HIS A 451 8.17 5.13 -9.06
N HIS A 452 7.78 3.89 -9.39
CA HIS A 452 7.02 3.65 -10.62
C HIS A 452 5.95 2.54 -10.55
N PHE A 453 5.84 1.80 -9.45
CA PHE A 453 4.90 0.68 -9.37
C PHE A 453 3.42 1.08 -9.50
N GLY A 454 3.03 2.35 -9.28
CA GLY A 454 1.67 2.84 -9.54
C GLY A 454 1.43 3.34 -10.98
N LEU A 455 2.46 3.39 -11.82
CA LEU A 455 2.42 4.03 -13.14
C LEU A 455 1.40 3.38 -14.09
N VAL A 456 1.41 2.05 -14.18
CA VAL A 456 0.51 1.30 -15.06
C VAL A 456 -0.95 1.56 -14.68
N LYS A 457 -1.27 1.54 -13.39
CA LYS A 457 -2.63 1.80 -12.90
C LYS A 457 -3.12 3.21 -13.26
N LEU A 458 -2.25 4.21 -13.09
CA LEU A 458 -2.59 5.59 -13.41
C LEU A 458 -2.84 5.77 -14.91
N ILE A 459 -2.00 5.19 -15.78
CA ILE A 459 -2.23 5.20 -17.25
C ILE A 459 -3.57 4.53 -17.59
N LYS A 460 -3.87 3.37 -17.01
CA LYS A 460 -5.15 2.66 -17.22
C LYS A 460 -6.36 3.49 -16.79
N GLU A 461 -6.30 4.15 -15.63
CA GLU A 461 -7.40 5.02 -15.19
C GLU A 461 -7.52 6.28 -16.06
N ARG A 462 -6.41 6.87 -16.50
CA ARG A 462 -6.44 8.03 -17.40
C ARG A 462 -7.08 7.69 -18.74
N LEU A 463 -6.78 6.52 -19.29
CA LEU A 463 -7.33 6.02 -20.55
C LEU A 463 -8.86 5.92 -20.55
N LYS A 464 -9.47 5.67 -19.38
CA LYS A 464 -10.94 5.68 -19.22
C LYS A 464 -11.52 7.09 -19.34
N LEU A 465 -10.71 8.14 -19.17
CA LEU A 465 -11.15 9.53 -19.03
C LEU A 465 -10.78 10.41 -20.23
N SER A 466 -9.75 10.05 -21.00
CA SER A 466 -9.38 10.78 -22.22
C SER A 466 -8.67 9.89 -23.21
N THR A 467 -8.86 10.23 -24.48
CA THR A 467 -8.13 9.67 -25.62
C THR A 467 -6.79 10.34 -25.87
N LYS A 468 -6.48 11.46 -25.18
CA LYS A 468 -5.19 12.13 -25.27
C LYS A 468 -4.16 11.39 -24.40
N PRO A 469 -3.03 10.93 -24.97
CA PRO A 469 -2.01 10.22 -24.19
C PRO A 469 -1.29 11.17 -23.22
N ILE A 470 -0.86 10.62 -22.08
CA ILE A 470 0.02 11.30 -21.13
C ILE A 470 1.47 11.20 -21.61
N TRP A 471 2.27 12.25 -21.45
CA TRP A 471 3.72 12.12 -21.63
C TRP A 471 4.34 11.34 -20.47
N VAL A 472 5.10 10.30 -20.77
CA VAL A 472 5.89 9.56 -19.77
C VAL A 472 7.36 9.85 -20.02
N ILE A 473 7.95 10.69 -19.17
CA ILE A 473 9.36 11.07 -19.18
C ILE A 473 10.08 10.10 -18.25
N ALA A 474 10.82 9.13 -18.78
CA ALA A 474 11.39 8.07 -17.97
C ALA A 474 12.69 7.50 -18.56
N PRO A 475 13.50 6.79 -17.75
CA PRO A 475 14.58 5.93 -18.23
C PRO A 475 14.14 4.98 -19.35
N TYR A 476 15.06 4.61 -20.25
CA TYR A 476 14.77 3.62 -21.29
C TYR A 476 14.29 2.28 -20.72
N SER A 477 14.84 1.87 -19.57
CA SER A 477 14.41 0.66 -18.85
C SER A 477 12.91 0.67 -18.49
N ILE A 478 12.36 1.82 -18.07
CA ILE A 478 10.93 1.96 -17.76
C ILE A 478 10.08 2.04 -19.02
N LEU A 479 10.51 2.78 -20.04
CA LEU A 479 9.77 2.87 -21.31
C LEU A 479 9.67 1.49 -21.99
N SER A 480 10.78 0.75 -22.03
CA SER A 480 10.82 -0.61 -22.57
C SER A 480 9.92 -1.57 -21.80
N PHE A 481 9.86 -1.41 -20.47
CA PHE A 481 8.94 -2.17 -19.62
C PHE A 481 7.47 -1.86 -19.95
N LEU A 482 7.11 -0.58 -20.14
CA LEU A 482 5.73 -0.21 -20.52
C LEU A 482 5.35 -0.76 -21.89
N ASP A 483 6.24 -0.68 -22.87
CA ASP A 483 6.00 -1.22 -24.22
C ASP A 483 5.80 -2.74 -24.16
N TYR A 484 6.68 -3.45 -23.43
CA TYR A 484 6.54 -4.89 -23.23
C TYR A 484 5.24 -5.23 -22.47
N PHE A 485 4.87 -4.45 -21.46
CA PHE A 485 3.64 -4.66 -20.71
C PHE A 485 2.41 -4.51 -21.62
N ALA A 486 2.38 -3.46 -22.44
CA ALA A 486 1.28 -3.12 -23.31
C ALA A 486 1.06 -4.16 -24.43
N ILE A 487 2.14 -4.76 -24.94
CA ILE A 487 2.11 -5.79 -25.99
C ILE A 487 1.66 -7.14 -25.43
N ASN A 488 2.13 -7.53 -24.24
CA ASN A 488 2.01 -8.91 -23.76
C ASN A 488 0.91 -9.15 -22.72
N PHE A 489 0.46 -8.12 -21.99
CA PHE A 489 -0.48 -8.30 -20.87
C PHE A 489 -1.77 -7.51 -21.04
N GLU A 490 -1.72 -6.19 -20.89
CA GLU A 490 -2.92 -5.35 -20.98
C GLU A 490 -2.64 -4.11 -21.82
N ASN A 491 -3.55 -3.84 -22.76
CA ASN A 491 -3.36 -2.75 -23.71
C ASN A 491 -3.44 -1.38 -23.01
N ILE A 492 -2.29 -0.72 -22.93
CA ILE A 492 -2.12 0.66 -22.47
C ILE A 492 -1.45 1.54 -23.53
N SER A 493 -1.20 1.03 -24.74
CA SER A 493 -0.35 1.69 -25.76
C SER A 493 -0.87 3.05 -26.20
N ASN A 494 -2.20 3.25 -26.20
CA ASN A 494 -2.81 4.54 -26.56
C ASN A 494 -2.87 5.52 -25.37
N GLY A 495 -2.42 5.11 -24.18
CA GLY A 495 -2.56 5.87 -22.94
C GLY A 495 -1.36 6.75 -22.62
N TYR A 496 -0.22 6.49 -23.25
CA TYR A 496 0.99 7.26 -23.02
C TYR A 496 1.79 7.49 -24.31
N ARG A 497 2.63 8.52 -24.26
CA ARG A 497 3.72 8.76 -25.22
C ARG A 497 5.02 8.85 -24.42
N GLY A 498 5.91 7.89 -24.65
CA GLY A 498 7.21 7.85 -23.99
C GLY A 498 8.18 8.91 -24.54
N ILE A 499 8.94 9.54 -23.67
CA ILE A 499 10.11 10.35 -24.00
C ILE A 499 11.23 9.96 -23.04
N ALA A 500 12.38 9.56 -23.58
CA ALA A 500 13.52 9.16 -22.77
C ALA A 500 14.06 10.37 -21.97
N CYS A 501 14.49 10.15 -20.73
CA CYS A 501 15.10 11.21 -19.93
C CYS A 501 16.28 11.86 -20.66
N GLU A 502 17.05 11.10 -21.40
CA GLU A 502 18.20 11.50 -22.21
C GLU A 502 17.83 12.54 -23.28
N THR A 503 16.61 12.49 -23.81
CA THR A 503 16.08 13.47 -24.77
C THR A 503 16.00 14.87 -24.16
N LEU A 504 15.87 14.98 -22.84
CA LEU A 504 15.77 16.23 -22.09
C LEU A 504 17.06 16.57 -21.31
N LEU A 505 18.15 15.82 -21.54
CA LEU A 505 19.35 15.89 -20.73
C LEU A 505 20.06 17.24 -20.86
N PHE A 506 20.43 17.80 -19.72
CA PHE A 506 21.36 18.92 -19.64
C PHE A 506 22.79 18.46 -19.90
N ASP A 507 23.41 19.03 -20.92
CA ASP A 507 24.82 18.81 -21.22
C ASP A 507 25.68 19.74 -20.36
N LYS A 508 26.33 19.16 -19.36
CA LYS A 508 27.24 19.88 -18.47
C LYS A 508 28.48 20.43 -19.16
N LEU A 509 29.00 19.77 -20.21
CA LEU A 509 30.21 20.20 -20.91
C LEU A 509 29.92 21.46 -21.73
N THR A 510 28.83 21.45 -22.49
CA THR A 510 28.45 22.60 -23.32
C THR A 510 27.63 23.63 -22.58
N LYS A 511 27.11 23.29 -21.38
CA LYS A 511 26.13 24.08 -20.62
C LYS A 511 24.89 24.41 -21.43
N LYS A 512 24.52 23.53 -22.35
CA LYS A 512 23.36 23.68 -23.23
C LYS A 512 22.30 22.65 -22.89
N LEU A 513 21.06 23.08 -23.07
CA LEU A 513 19.91 22.19 -23.05
C LEU A 513 19.70 21.60 -24.44
N ASN A 514 19.28 20.33 -24.47
CA ASN A 514 18.81 19.75 -25.72
C ASN A 514 17.58 20.53 -26.23
N GLN A 515 17.58 20.80 -27.53
CA GLN A 515 16.50 21.48 -28.23
C GLN A 515 16.03 20.53 -29.34
N ASN A 516 14.91 19.86 -29.10
CA ASN A 516 14.28 18.97 -30.07
C ASN A 516 12.77 19.22 -30.11
N GLU A 517 12.14 18.74 -31.18
CA GLU A 517 10.72 18.96 -31.45
C GLU A 517 9.80 18.37 -30.37
N GLU A 518 10.15 17.19 -29.82
CA GLU A 518 9.37 16.52 -28.78
C GLU A 518 9.34 17.34 -27.48
N LYS A 519 10.48 17.89 -27.07
CA LYS A 519 10.58 18.82 -25.94
C LYS A 519 9.70 20.05 -26.17
N GLN A 520 9.76 20.64 -27.36
CA GLN A 520 8.96 21.82 -27.68
C GLN A 520 7.46 21.53 -27.65
N GLU A 521 7.04 20.34 -28.10
CA GLU A 521 5.65 19.91 -27.99
C GLU A 521 5.23 19.67 -26.52
N LEU A 522 6.08 19.01 -25.74
CA LEU A 522 5.87 18.79 -24.31
C LEU A 522 5.70 20.13 -23.55
N LEU A 523 6.57 21.11 -23.82
CA LEU A 523 6.50 22.45 -23.22
C LEU A 523 5.19 23.17 -23.59
N ARG A 524 4.76 23.11 -24.85
CA ARG A 524 3.48 23.69 -25.31
C ARG A 524 2.28 23.04 -24.62
N GLN A 525 2.30 21.71 -24.49
CA GLN A 525 1.22 20.97 -23.84
C GLN A 525 1.13 21.28 -22.35
N LEU A 526 2.27 21.36 -21.66
CA LEU A 526 2.33 21.65 -20.23
C LEU A 526 2.14 23.13 -19.89
N VAL A 527 2.41 24.03 -20.83
CA VAL A 527 2.39 25.49 -20.64
C VAL A 527 3.44 25.92 -19.59
N ILE A 528 4.66 25.40 -19.73
CA ILE A 528 5.80 25.72 -18.87
C ILE A 528 6.94 26.34 -19.70
N ASN A 529 7.85 27.06 -19.04
CA ASN A 529 8.95 27.76 -19.69
C ASN A 529 10.09 26.82 -20.09
N GLU A 530 10.44 25.87 -19.23
CA GLU A 530 11.57 24.97 -19.45
C GLU A 530 11.43 23.65 -18.69
N ILE A 531 11.98 22.59 -19.27
CA ILE A 531 12.12 21.26 -18.69
C ILE A 531 13.49 20.66 -19.05
N ALA A 532 14.19 20.16 -18.05
CA ALA A 532 15.51 19.55 -18.23
C ALA A 532 15.70 18.39 -17.26
N THR A 533 16.32 17.31 -17.72
CA THR A 533 16.78 16.21 -16.86
C THR A 533 18.27 16.32 -16.64
N VAL A 534 18.76 15.70 -15.57
CA VAL A 534 20.19 15.64 -15.27
C VAL A 534 20.52 14.33 -14.59
N LEU A 535 21.62 13.70 -15.01
CA LEU A 535 22.09 12.48 -14.39
C LEU A 535 22.51 12.72 -12.94
N VAL A 536 22.08 11.82 -12.06
CA VAL A 536 22.38 11.85 -10.63
C VAL A 536 23.00 10.53 -10.15
N PRO A 537 23.95 10.54 -9.20
CA PRO A 537 24.57 9.30 -8.73
C PRO A 537 23.64 8.53 -7.78
N HIS A 538 23.04 7.46 -8.30
CA HIS A 538 22.26 6.49 -7.51
C HIS A 538 22.36 5.09 -8.14
N CYS A 539 21.46 4.72 -9.04
CA CYS A 539 21.52 3.50 -9.84
C CYS A 539 21.84 3.80 -11.31
N PHE A 540 21.84 2.78 -12.16
CA PHE A 540 21.88 2.98 -13.61
C PHE A 540 20.63 3.76 -14.04
N GLU A 541 20.80 4.74 -14.94
CA GLU A 541 19.71 5.61 -15.43
C GLU A 541 18.92 6.32 -14.31
N SER A 542 19.62 7.03 -13.42
CA SER A 542 19.00 7.89 -12.40
C SER A 542 19.06 9.36 -12.79
N TYR A 543 17.92 10.04 -12.67
CA TYR A 543 17.74 11.42 -13.11
C TYR A 543 17.09 12.30 -12.05
N GLY A 544 17.61 13.52 -11.90
CA GLY A 544 16.87 14.67 -11.39
C GLY A 544 16.20 15.43 -12.53
N ILE A 545 15.24 16.30 -12.19
CA ILE A 545 14.51 17.15 -13.14
C ILE A 545 14.43 18.60 -12.68
N ILE A 546 14.55 19.52 -13.63
CA ILE A 546 14.35 20.96 -13.45
C ILE A 546 13.12 21.38 -14.25
N LEU A 547 12.24 22.14 -13.61
CA LEU A 547 11.05 22.74 -14.18
C LEU A 547 11.09 24.25 -13.98
N GLU A 548 10.89 25.01 -15.05
CA GLU A 548 10.62 26.45 -14.95
C GLU A 548 9.17 26.72 -15.33
N ILE A 549 8.39 27.22 -14.39
CA ILE A 549 6.94 27.41 -14.52
C ILE A 549 6.59 28.84 -14.14
N PHE A 550 6.14 29.63 -15.10
CA PHE A 550 5.79 31.04 -14.92
C PHE A 550 6.90 31.86 -14.22
N GLY A 551 8.16 31.59 -14.58
CA GLY A 551 9.33 32.24 -13.99
C GLY A 551 9.73 31.72 -12.60
N LYS A 552 9.11 30.65 -12.11
CA LYS A 552 9.52 29.92 -10.90
C LYS A 552 10.29 28.67 -11.24
N LYS A 553 11.47 28.51 -10.63
CA LYS A 553 12.35 27.36 -10.87
C LYS A 553 12.23 26.33 -9.75
N LEU A 554 11.79 25.13 -10.11
CA LEU A 554 11.65 23.97 -9.23
C LEU A 554 12.66 22.90 -9.66
N ALA A 555 13.43 22.38 -8.70
CA ALA A 555 14.33 21.25 -8.90
C ALA A 555 13.87 20.03 -8.09
N TYR A 556 13.88 18.84 -8.68
CA TYR A 556 13.61 17.58 -7.99
C TYR A 556 14.79 16.62 -8.20
N SER A 557 15.35 16.10 -7.10
CA SER A 557 16.57 15.29 -7.14
C SER A 557 16.37 13.88 -7.70
N GLY A 558 15.17 13.31 -7.56
CA GLY A 558 15.04 11.85 -7.50
C GLY A 558 15.82 11.30 -6.31
N ASP A 559 16.25 10.04 -6.39
CA ASP A 559 17.22 9.47 -5.46
C ASP A 559 18.64 9.77 -5.91
N SER A 560 19.46 10.28 -4.98
CA SER A 560 20.75 10.84 -5.35
C SER A 560 21.69 11.03 -4.16
N MET A 561 22.95 10.65 -4.36
CA MET A 561 24.09 11.22 -3.64
C MET A 561 24.39 12.65 -4.15
N TYR A 562 25.45 13.29 -3.66
CA TYR A 562 25.90 14.57 -4.21
C TYR A 562 26.11 14.52 -5.74
N SER A 563 25.53 15.48 -6.47
CA SER A 563 25.68 15.64 -7.92
C SER A 563 26.04 17.06 -8.31
N ASP A 564 27.30 17.28 -8.73
CA ASP A 564 27.77 18.59 -9.20
C ASP A 564 26.98 19.10 -10.43
N SER A 565 26.52 18.18 -11.29
CA SER A 565 25.70 18.51 -12.47
C SER A 565 24.33 19.04 -12.07
N PHE A 566 23.69 18.36 -11.11
CA PHE A 566 22.38 18.76 -10.58
C PHE A 566 22.49 20.09 -9.84
N ASP A 567 23.51 20.25 -8.99
CA ASP A 567 23.79 21.51 -8.30
C ASP A 567 23.95 22.68 -9.28
N HIS A 568 24.69 22.48 -10.38
CA HIS A 568 24.93 23.52 -11.37
C HIS A 568 23.65 23.99 -12.06
N ILE A 569 22.82 23.06 -12.54
CA ILE A 569 21.58 23.42 -13.22
C ILE A 569 20.53 23.93 -12.23
N ALA A 570 20.53 23.47 -10.98
CA ALA A 570 19.58 23.88 -9.94
C ALA A 570 19.92 25.21 -9.25
N GLN A 571 21.04 25.86 -9.59
CA GLN A 571 21.46 27.13 -8.98
C GLN A 571 20.33 28.17 -8.93
N ASN A 572 20.23 28.83 -7.77
CA ASN A 572 19.27 29.88 -7.44
C ASN A 572 17.80 29.49 -7.72
N CYS A 573 17.43 28.21 -7.55
CA CYS A 573 16.04 27.80 -7.70
C CYS A 573 15.15 28.37 -6.57
N ASP A 574 13.87 28.59 -6.89
CA ASP A 574 12.89 29.04 -5.91
C ASP A 574 12.52 27.90 -4.94
N MET A 575 12.56 26.65 -5.41
CA MET A 575 12.30 25.46 -4.60
C MET A 575 13.15 24.30 -5.09
N ILE A 576 13.80 23.61 -4.15
CA ILE A 576 14.34 22.27 -4.39
C ILE A 576 13.58 21.25 -3.56
N ILE A 577 13.12 20.17 -4.19
CA ILE A 577 12.59 18.98 -3.57
C ILE A 577 13.71 17.95 -3.58
N HIS A 578 14.27 17.64 -2.41
CA HIS A 578 15.44 16.78 -2.28
C HIS A 578 15.11 15.54 -1.44
N GLU A 579 15.61 14.38 -1.87
CA GLU A 579 15.56 13.17 -1.06
C GLU A 579 16.41 13.33 0.22
N ALA A 580 15.90 12.81 1.34
CA ALA A 580 16.54 12.90 2.64
C ALA A 580 16.37 11.57 3.39
N THR A 581 16.77 10.48 2.73
CA THR A 581 16.42 9.12 3.13
C THR A 581 16.90 8.74 4.53
N MET A 582 18.14 9.10 4.87
CA MET A 582 18.81 8.65 6.09
C MET A 582 19.11 9.82 7.04
N ASN A 583 19.12 9.54 8.35
CA ASN A 583 19.64 10.49 9.31
C ASN A 583 21.17 10.48 9.29
N ASP A 584 21.80 11.54 9.79
CA ASP A 584 23.25 11.74 9.75
C ASP A 584 24.04 10.66 10.49
N ASP A 585 23.45 10.05 11.54
CA ASP A 585 24.05 8.89 12.22
C ASP A 585 24.13 7.65 11.32
N LEU A 586 23.46 7.63 10.17
CA LEU A 586 23.47 6.52 9.21
C LEU A 586 24.21 6.89 7.91
N TRP A 587 25.12 7.87 7.93
CA TRP A 587 25.84 8.33 6.72
C TRP A 587 26.53 7.21 5.92
N GLN A 588 27.11 6.20 6.59
CA GLN A 588 27.72 5.05 5.90
C GLN A 588 26.68 4.18 5.17
N GLU A 589 25.50 4.00 5.77
CA GLU A 589 24.41 3.27 5.15
C GLU A 589 23.81 4.08 3.98
N ALA A 590 23.73 5.40 4.16
CA ALA A 590 23.32 6.34 3.11
C ALA A 590 24.27 6.25 1.91
N GLU A 591 25.59 6.34 2.13
CA GLU A 591 26.60 6.21 1.07
C GLU A 591 26.55 4.84 0.39
N TYR A 592 26.48 3.75 1.18
CA TYR A 592 26.41 2.39 0.64
C TYR A 592 25.17 2.16 -0.24
N LYS A 593 24.02 2.67 0.21
CA LYS A 593 22.76 2.61 -0.56
C LYS A 593 22.61 3.74 -1.57
N ARG A 594 23.60 4.62 -1.67
CA ARG A 594 23.65 5.78 -2.57
C ARG A 594 22.47 6.75 -2.40
N HIS A 595 22.17 7.10 -1.17
CA HIS A 595 21.20 8.11 -0.78
C HIS A 595 21.83 9.24 0.03
N SER A 596 21.14 10.37 0.08
CA SER A 596 21.55 11.50 0.93
C SER A 596 21.12 11.33 2.39
N THR A 597 21.97 11.82 3.29
CA THR A 597 21.54 12.14 4.66
C THR A 597 20.75 13.45 4.70
N ILE A 598 20.03 13.69 5.79
CA ILE A 598 19.24 14.91 5.98
C ILE A 598 20.13 16.17 5.88
N SER A 599 21.29 16.23 6.57
CA SER A 599 22.16 17.41 6.48
C SER A 599 22.81 17.57 5.12
N GLN A 600 23.14 16.48 4.41
CA GLN A 600 23.64 16.56 3.04
C GLN A 600 22.60 17.18 2.10
N ALA A 601 21.35 16.75 2.17
CA ALA A 601 20.25 17.31 1.38
C ALA A 601 20.02 18.81 1.67
N ILE A 602 20.03 19.20 2.94
CA ILE A 602 19.91 20.61 3.36
C ILE A 602 21.09 21.44 2.85
N ASN A 603 22.30 20.89 2.93
CA ASN A 603 23.51 21.59 2.50
C ASN A 603 23.56 21.80 0.98
N VAL A 604 23.01 20.87 0.18
CA VAL A 604 22.81 21.08 -1.27
C VAL A 604 21.97 22.33 -1.49
N GLY A 605 20.79 22.42 -0.87
CA GLY A 605 19.91 23.57 -0.97
C GLY A 605 20.58 24.89 -0.59
N ARG A 606 21.30 24.91 0.53
CA ARG A 606 22.08 26.07 0.97
C ARG A 606 23.15 26.46 -0.05
N ARG A 607 23.94 25.49 -0.54
CA ARG A 607 25.09 25.74 -1.43
C ARG A 607 24.65 26.28 -2.80
N ILE A 608 23.55 25.77 -3.35
CA ILE A 608 23.04 26.22 -4.65
C ILE A 608 22.28 27.55 -4.57
N GLY A 609 22.11 28.11 -3.37
CA GLY A 609 21.34 29.34 -3.16
C GLY A 609 19.83 29.14 -3.33
N ALA A 610 19.31 27.94 -3.06
CA ALA A 610 17.87 27.67 -3.18
C ALA A 610 17.09 28.51 -2.16
N HIS A 611 16.00 29.15 -2.59
CA HIS A 611 15.16 29.92 -1.67
C HIS A 611 14.53 29.04 -0.59
N TYR A 612 14.07 27.83 -0.96
CA TYR A 612 13.56 26.83 -0.03
C TYR A 612 14.00 25.42 -0.42
N THR A 613 14.26 24.58 0.58
CA THR A 613 14.51 23.15 0.44
C THR A 613 13.39 22.36 1.10
N VAL A 614 12.70 21.55 0.31
CA VAL A 614 11.66 20.62 0.76
C VAL A 614 12.26 19.22 0.80
N LEU A 615 12.32 18.63 1.99
CA LEU A 615 12.86 17.31 2.23
C LEU A 615 11.75 16.27 2.09
N THR A 616 12.01 15.21 1.34
CA THR A 616 11.08 14.09 1.13
C THR A 616 11.82 12.75 1.11
N HIS A 617 11.13 11.68 0.73
CA HIS A 617 11.69 10.34 0.56
C HIS A 617 12.35 9.80 1.83
N PHE A 618 11.69 9.96 2.98
CA PHE A 618 12.24 9.57 4.27
C PHE A 618 12.20 8.06 4.48
N SER A 619 13.24 7.50 5.12
CA SER A 619 13.16 6.14 5.65
C SER A 619 11.96 5.98 6.59
N GLN A 620 11.28 4.83 6.52
CA GLN A 620 10.16 4.49 7.41
C GLN A 620 10.53 4.44 8.91
N ARG A 621 11.83 4.56 9.25
CA ARG A 621 12.30 4.80 10.63
C ARG A 621 11.81 6.14 11.21
N TYR A 622 11.51 7.11 10.34
CA TYR A 622 11.12 8.49 10.65
C TYR A 622 9.67 8.75 10.21
N ALA A 623 8.80 7.74 10.37
CA ALA A 623 7.46 7.73 9.79
C ALA A 623 6.60 8.94 10.19
N LYS A 624 6.73 9.43 11.44
CA LYS A 624 6.00 10.62 11.91
C LYS A 624 6.73 11.91 11.56
N ILE A 625 8.00 12.08 11.94
CA ILE A 625 8.76 13.32 11.72
C ILE A 625 10.23 13.02 11.40
N ALA A 626 10.82 13.80 10.50
CA ALA A 626 12.24 13.74 10.21
C ALA A 626 13.06 14.40 11.35
N PRO A 627 14.16 13.80 11.82
CA PRO A 627 14.94 14.28 12.97
C PRO A 627 15.83 15.49 12.66
N ILE A 628 15.30 16.54 12.01
CA ILE A 628 16.06 17.73 11.63
C ILE A 628 16.66 18.48 12.83
N THR A 629 16.02 18.37 14.00
CA THR A 629 16.50 18.96 15.27
C THR A 629 17.77 18.31 15.80
N LEU A 630 18.14 17.14 15.28
CA LEU A 630 19.33 16.41 15.73
C LEU A 630 20.60 16.82 14.97
N ILE A 631 20.49 17.76 14.02
CA ILE A 631 21.61 18.25 13.23
C ILE A 631 22.38 19.29 14.05
N ASP A 632 23.61 18.95 14.43
CA ASP A 632 24.53 19.81 15.18
C ASP A 632 25.51 20.58 14.26
N ASP A 633 25.05 20.98 13.07
CA ASP A 633 25.82 21.83 12.16
C ASP A 633 25.36 23.29 12.26
N LYS A 634 26.12 24.08 13.02
CA LYS A 634 25.87 25.52 13.21
C LYS A 634 25.87 26.31 11.89
N SER A 635 26.55 25.82 10.85
CA SER A 635 26.58 26.47 9.53
C SER A 635 25.26 26.33 8.78
N LEU A 636 24.44 25.33 9.12
CA LEU A 636 23.12 25.08 8.54
C LEU A 636 21.99 25.70 9.38
N ALA A 637 22.22 26.01 10.65
CA ALA A 637 21.19 26.44 11.60
C ALA A 637 20.25 27.54 11.07
N SER A 638 20.80 28.64 10.53
CA SER A 638 19.96 29.73 9.99
C SER A 638 19.17 29.32 8.75
N TYR A 639 19.68 28.40 7.93
CA TYR A 639 18.99 27.91 6.73
C TYR A 639 17.87 26.95 7.12
N ILE A 640 18.15 26.02 8.05
CA ILE A 640 17.17 25.13 8.70
C ILE A 640 16.06 25.94 9.38
N GLU A 641 16.40 27.09 9.95
CA GLU A 641 15.43 27.96 10.62
C GLU A 641 14.41 28.60 9.68
N LYS A 642 14.82 28.98 8.48
CA LYS A 642 14.04 29.90 7.64
C LYS A 642 13.58 29.30 6.32
N GLN A 643 14.25 28.25 5.82
CA GLN A 643 14.19 27.84 4.43
C GLN A 643 13.99 26.33 4.22
N VAL A 644 14.00 25.52 5.28
CA VAL A 644 13.80 24.06 5.17
C VAL A 644 12.37 23.66 5.54
N VAL A 645 11.77 22.83 4.71
CA VAL A 645 10.41 22.29 4.86
C VAL A 645 10.48 20.76 4.92
N ILE A 646 9.75 20.14 5.85
CA ILE A 646 9.61 18.69 5.93
C ILE A 646 8.33 18.30 5.19
N ALA A 647 8.43 17.49 4.14
CA ALA A 647 7.25 16.99 3.43
C ALA A 647 6.50 15.95 4.27
N PHE A 648 5.17 15.93 4.11
CA PHE A 648 4.29 14.89 4.62
C PHE A 648 3.35 14.45 3.50
N ASP A 649 2.86 13.21 3.58
CA ASP A 649 1.75 12.80 2.71
C ASP A 649 0.58 13.79 2.88
N PHE A 650 -0.07 14.16 1.77
CA PHE A 650 -1.16 15.12 1.66
C PHE A 650 -0.80 16.57 2.03
N MET A 651 0.49 16.89 2.11
CA MET A 651 0.94 18.27 2.20
C MET A 651 0.77 18.98 0.85
N GLN A 652 0.19 20.18 0.86
CA GLN A 652 0.10 21.06 -0.30
C GLN A 652 0.84 22.37 -0.03
N ILE A 653 1.79 22.73 -0.89
CA ILE A 653 2.55 23.98 -0.77
C ILE A 653 2.65 24.72 -2.10
N SER A 654 2.81 26.02 -2.02
CA SER A 654 3.05 26.92 -3.14
C SER A 654 4.07 27.98 -2.75
N PHE A 655 4.59 28.72 -3.74
CA PHE A 655 5.59 29.77 -3.50
C PHE A 655 5.10 30.89 -2.55
N THR A 656 3.80 31.01 -2.34
CA THR A 656 3.18 31.97 -1.44
C THR A 656 3.18 31.53 0.02
N ASN A 657 3.13 30.22 0.29
CA ASN A 657 3.03 29.68 1.64
C ASN A 657 4.30 28.93 2.12
N LEU A 658 5.35 28.82 1.30
CA LEU A 658 6.63 28.18 1.68
C LEU A 658 7.27 28.75 2.95
N ALA A 659 7.26 30.08 3.12
CA ALA A 659 7.79 30.73 4.32
C ALA A 659 7.07 30.25 5.59
N ARG A 660 5.76 30.02 5.48
CA ARG A 660 4.91 29.52 6.54
C ARG A 660 5.16 28.02 6.76
N ALA A 661 5.26 27.25 5.69
CA ALA A 661 5.59 25.83 5.73
C ALA A 661 6.94 25.55 6.41
N ALA A 662 7.97 26.38 6.16
CA ALA A 662 9.29 26.23 6.79
C ALA A 662 9.25 26.46 8.31
N ARG A 663 8.31 27.27 8.80
CA ARG A 663 8.13 27.57 10.23
C ARG A 663 7.31 26.51 10.96
N LEU A 664 6.64 25.58 10.27
CA LEU A 664 5.88 24.51 10.92
C LEU A 664 6.73 23.62 11.82
N LYS A 665 8.04 23.59 11.63
CA LYS A 665 8.96 22.83 12.48
C LYS A 665 8.77 23.10 13.98
N TYR A 666 8.49 24.34 14.39
CA TYR A 666 8.37 24.70 15.80
C TYR A 666 7.20 23.98 16.51
N PRO A 667 5.94 24.06 16.02
CA PRO A 667 4.87 23.30 16.63
C PRO A 667 4.97 21.79 16.33
N LEU A 668 5.60 21.38 15.21
CA LEU A 668 5.84 19.96 14.90
C LEU A 668 6.77 19.29 15.92
N GLU A 669 7.79 20.00 16.39
CA GLU A 669 8.73 19.49 17.40
C GLU A 669 8.01 19.15 18.70
N VAL A 670 7.09 20.00 19.16
CA VAL A 670 6.29 19.72 20.36
C VAL A 670 5.27 18.62 20.11
N LEU A 671 4.59 18.63 18.94
CA LEU A 671 3.60 17.62 18.58
C LEU A 671 4.18 16.20 18.54
N PHE A 672 5.47 16.07 18.23
CA PHE A 672 6.16 14.80 18.09
C PHE A 672 7.36 14.65 19.04
N ASP A 673 7.36 15.35 20.18
CA ASP A 673 8.48 15.35 21.14
C ASP A 673 8.85 13.92 21.60
N GLU A 674 7.85 13.10 21.97
CA GLU A 674 8.08 11.70 22.35
C GLU A 674 8.81 10.88 21.26
N GLU A 675 8.47 11.12 19.99
CA GLU A 675 9.08 10.44 18.86
C GLU A 675 10.51 10.95 18.62
N ILE A 676 10.74 12.25 18.78
CA ILE A 676 12.07 12.86 18.69
C ILE A 676 12.99 12.32 19.78
N GLN A 677 12.53 12.27 21.04
CA GLN A 677 13.28 11.70 22.15
C GLN A 677 13.62 10.22 21.91
N ARG A 678 12.65 9.44 21.42
CA ARG A 678 12.88 8.03 21.04
C ARG A 678 13.98 7.91 19.97
N MET A 679 14.01 8.81 18.99
CA MET A 679 15.05 8.84 17.96
C MET A 679 16.41 9.23 18.54
N GLN A 680 16.47 10.25 19.42
CA GLN A 680 17.69 10.67 20.12
C GLN A 680 18.33 9.53 20.89
N ASP A 681 17.54 8.73 21.61
CA ASP A 681 18.02 7.56 22.34
C ASP A 681 18.65 6.51 21.41
N VAL A 682 18.03 6.27 20.25
CA VAL A 682 18.56 5.32 19.26
C VAL A 682 19.87 5.82 18.67
N VAL A 683 19.95 7.10 18.32
CA VAL A 683 21.17 7.75 17.81
C VAL A 683 22.29 7.66 18.84
N THR A 684 22.00 8.01 20.09
CA THR A 684 22.98 7.96 21.20
C THR A 684 23.52 6.54 21.40
N LYS A 685 22.64 5.53 21.43
CA LYS A 685 23.04 4.11 21.54
C LYS A 685 23.95 3.67 20.39
N ARG A 686 23.65 4.07 19.15
CA ARG A 686 24.48 3.75 17.98
C ARG A 686 25.84 4.43 18.03
N ASN A 687 25.88 5.71 18.37
CA ASN A 687 27.14 6.46 18.49
C ASN A 687 28.03 5.87 19.58
N ASN A 688 27.47 5.51 20.74
CA ASN A 688 28.22 4.82 21.79
C ASN A 688 28.75 3.46 21.33
N LYS A 689 27.95 2.68 20.60
CA LYS A 689 28.40 1.40 20.02
C LYS A 689 29.54 1.59 19.01
N ARG A 690 29.50 2.63 18.18
CA ARG A 690 30.58 2.94 17.22
C ARG A 690 31.87 3.32 17.94
N LYS A 691 31.80 4.24 18.91
CA LYS A 691 32.97 4.63 19.73
C LYS A 691 33.63 3.43 20.38
N LEU A 692 32.83 2.53 20.97
CA LEU A 692 33.35 1.28 21.53
C LEU A 692 34.05 0.43 20.46
N LEU A 693 33.46 0.25 19.28
CA LEU A 693 34.07 -0.53 18.20
C LEU A 693 35.38 0.09 17.69
N GLU A 694 35.47 1.43 17.63
CA GLU A 694 36.68 2.18 17.27
C GLU A 694 37.77 2.08 18.35
N GLU A 695 37.39 2.00 19.63
CA GLU A 695 38.32 1.76 20.75
C GLU A 695 38.87 0.32 20.76
N PHE A 696 38.17 -0.65 20.15
CA PHE A 696 38.58 -2.05 20.05
C PHE A 696 39.31 -2.42 18.74
N SER A 697 39.31 -1.53 17.74
CA SER A 697 39.97 -1.71 16.42
C SER A 697 41.30 -1.00 16.35
#